data_AF-A0A8H8J1D0-F1
#
_entry.id   AF-A0A8H8J1D0-F1
#
_cell.length_a   1.000
_cell.length_b   1.000
_cell.length_c   1.000
_cell.angle_alpha   90.00
_cell.angle_beta   90.00
_cell.angle_gamma   90.00
#
_symmetry.space_group_name_H-M   'P 1'
#
loop_
_entity.id
_entity.type
_entity.pdbx_description
1 polymer ?
#
loop_
_entity_poly.entity_id
_entity_poly.type
_entity_poly.pdbx_seq_one_letter_code
_entity_poly.pdbx_strand_id
1 'polypeptide(L)'
;MSRQKSLLPDSDLSELEDSPFHNSKGPKSDAARLREMRKRVARGGLEEVAGICHLSTQRLLPSRPKKRARIQSNSRLNETYQGIDAARQLLEQHNLTVAKLVQTMCAYDYAEQRTKEQVDFQLSRAEAEDAQNVRSWAKEIARQELLREGKQMEKYHFLNTNNNSFTLESLKDWSPNVVFAHLSEHMPYFVSLLEAFIKDGEHSSEKKEDEVPTTISFVGSMLWLKRSQRANLLAKGLTAYLYSSGVHAATINVLNRVGLGVSYKTLLGSISSLNRSCTKRFQETVSHCRSLFCWDNINFQQEPAEQRLKSPGLFESGTTATVIELHPPPGCDIEDIDKALDLDQYLASVNNAPDLKIEDVMPTLEDEKALRNEFIFETINILTDYAGDLFKKFKKINQTLRPLIRPLLPLRVSKVYPLPTLHIEQASANGNATIIEELQRITQIEKSELFKQRVLLATGDLLTVMRLLSVRDVRTLYMRTPVHIKDIHENLSYLVPFASLFHIRMTGAAAILHTHFGKPNVRPEDGPASLWRHNEVLKRKNIPINQAFKYRTVQDLVFHSLSARLLDIVRIESGHESLTRFGEHLAELSDDEAWAELRRVVSNAVNCFTTPEEADTDDMLRNSMLFIRDALLFRCFITSIKCGNTAMIELILKSNMLVNMTGNQNGWKETDLLQEHMNYWIKIIYKARGSNASWKWLSEISPCITVLRELATQVNTTLAPRNSNHHTTPNLQADLEALTKSLEESKVHEYNPARCLAKTLRARDVLAAGLHSLQSYNSPIDKFNKYRFGAQNPNPNEPEGMGDEDERNENTSNSQESQNEIQFNVVVDNGDGEDMDPFDFD
;
A
#
# COMPACT_ATOMS: atom_id res chain seq x y z
N MET A 1 55.88 -7.44 -32.78
CA MET A 1 56.05 -8.91 -32.71
C MET A 1 54.79 -9.54 -33.31
N SER A 2 54.79 -9.74 -34.64
CA SER A 2 54.91 -11.03 -35.36
C SER A 2 53.65 -11.92 -35.17
N ARG A 3 52.67 -11.92 -36.08
CA ARG A 3 52.59 -12.63 -37.39
C ARG A 3 52.89 -14.13 -37.34
N GLN A 4 51.87 -14.95 -37.70
CA GLN A 4 51.83 -16.16 -38.56
C GLN A 4 50.45 -16.81 -38.29
N LYS A 5 49.46 -17.03 -39.17
CA LYS A 5 49.30 -17.31 -40.62
C LYS A 5 50.02 -18.56 -41.14
N SER A 6 49.30 -19.24 -42.06
CA SER A 6 49.71 -20.34 -42.97
C SER A 6 49.26 -21.73 -42.44
N LEU A 7 48.70 -22.69 -43.21
CA LEU A 7 48.54 -22.88 -44.66
C LEU A 7 47.47 -23.96 -44.94
N LEU A 8 46.72 -23.77 -46.04
CA LEU A 8 46.17 -24.84 -46.89
C LEU A 8 47.24 -25.27 -47.90
N PRO A 9 47.06 -26.42 -48.58
CA PRO A 9 47.35 -26.45 -50.01
C PRO A 9 46.23 -27.10 -50.86
N ASP A 10 45.92 -26.38 -51.95
CA ASP A 10 45.75 -26.78 -53.37
C ASP A 10 46.28 -28.19 -53.76
N SER A 11 45.89 -28.91 -54.83
CA SER A 11 45.09 -28.66 -56.04
C SER A 11 44.95 -29.97 -56.83
N ASP A 12 44.02 -29.96 -57.79
CA ASP A 12 44.18 -30.41 -59.18
C ASP A 12 43.66 -31.76 -59.72
N LEU A 13 43.19 -31.62 -60.96
CA LEU A 13 42.47 -32.51 -61.87
C LEU A 13 43.41 -33.35 -62.76
N SER A 14 42.94 -34.52 -63.21
CA SER A 14 43.17 -35.19 -64.52
C SER A 14 42.68 -36.65 -64.42
N GLU A 15 41.67 -37.12 -65.16
CA GLU A 15 41.56 -37.45 -66.60
C GLU A 15 41.94 -38.90 -66.95
N LEU A 16 41.20 -39.46 -67.94
CA LEU A 16 41.40 -40.71 -68.73
C LEU A 16 40.88 -42.03 -68.10
N GLU A 17 40.22 -42.99 -68.77
CA GLU A 17 39.66 -43.18 -70.13
C GLU A 17 38.84 -44.51 -70.15
N ASP A 18 37.81 -44.57 -71.02
CA ASP A 18 37.24 -45.69 -71.83
C ASP A 18 36.74 -47.07 -71.28
N SER A 19 35.39 -47.24 -71.30
CA SER A 19 34.53 -48.16 -72.13
C SER A 19 34.90 -49.66 -72.42
N PRO A 20 33.98 -50.63 -72.80
CA PRO A 20 32.54 -50.88 -72.58
C PRO A 20 32.10 -52.36 -72.25
N PHE A 21 30.77 -52.59 -72.10
CA PHE A 21 29.95 -53.85 -72.08
C PHE A 21 29.98 -54.71 -70.79
N HIS A 22 28.87 -55.09 -70.12
CA HIS A 22 27.71 -55.87 -70.61
C HIS A 22 26.51 -55.84 -69.61
N ASN A 23 25.31 -56.18 -70.12
CA ASN A 23 24.02 -56.28 -69.43
C ASN A 23 23.95 -57.34 -68.31
N SER A 24 23.32 -57.02 -67.17
CA SER A 24 22.29 -57.87 -66.55
C SER A 24 21.50 -57.11 -65.46
N LYS A 25 20.21 -57.44 -65.34
CA LYS A 25 19.19 -56.78 -64.51
C LYS A 25 19.32 -57.17 -63.03
N GLY A 26 19.17 -56.21 -62.11
CA GLY A 26 19.01 -56.41 -60.65
C GLY A 26 18.48 -55.15 -59.96
N PRO A 27 17.76 -55.26 -58.82
CA PRO A 27 17.00 -54.16 -58.23
C PRO A 27 17.93 -53.12 -57.58
N LYS A 28 17.75 -51.85 -57.94
CA LYS A 28 18.49 -50.72 -57.37
C LYS A 28 18.06 -50.48 -55.91
N SER A 29 19.02 -50.28 -55.01
CA SER A 29 18.80 -50.13 -53.57
C SER A 29 18.07 -48.82 -53.20
N ASP A 30 17.20 -48.91 -52.19
CA ASP A 30 16.37 -47.81 -51.68
C ASP A 30 17.18 -46.62 -51.14
N ALA A 31 18.45 -46.83 -50.79
CA ALA A 31 19.39 -45.78 -50.39
C ALA A 31 19.67 -44.76 -51.52
N ALA A 32 19.62 -45.18 -52.79
CA ALA A 32 19.80 -44.28 -53.92
C ALA A 32 18.56 -43.38 -54.14
N ARG A 33 17.35 -43.89 -53.84
CA ARG A 33 16.09 -43.13 -53.94
C ARG A 33 15.94 -42.09 -52.82
N LEU A 34 16.40 -42.39 -51.61
CA LEU A 34 16.47 -41.45 -50.49
C LEU A 34 17.48 -40.30 -50.73
N ARG A 35 18.61 -40.57 -51.39
CA ARG A 35 19.56 -39.52 -51.83
C ARG A 35 18.96 -38.60 -52.90
N GLU A 36 18.16 -39.14 -53.82
CA GLU A 36 17.46 -38.37 -54.86
C GLU A 36 16.33 -37.50 -54.26
N MET A 37 15.60 -38.00 -53.25
CA MET A 37 14.60 -37.22 -52.50
C MET A 37 15.22 -36.06 -51.70
N ARG A 38 16.35 -36.28 -51.01
CA ARG A 38 17.09 -35.20 -50.33
C ARG A 38 17.55 -34.10 -51.31
N LYS A 39 17.94 -34.46 -52.55
CA LYS A 39 18.32 -33.49 -53.59
C LYS A 39 17.15 -32.69 -54.17
N ARG A 40 15.92 -33.25 -54.18
CA ARG A 40 14.71 -32.58 -54.72
C ARG A 40 14.07 -31.63 -53.71
N VAL A 41 14.04 -31.98 -52.42
CA VAL A 41 13.56 -31.09 -51.34
C VAL A 41 14.49 -29.89 -51.14
N ALA A 42 15.79 -30.05 -51.38
CA ALA A 42 16.76 -28.96 -51.30
C ALA A 42 16.71 -27.93 -52.45
N ARG A 43 15.96 -28.18 -53.55
CA ARG A 43 15.91 -27.29 -54.73
C ARG A 43 14.55 -26.62 -55.01
N GLY A 44 13.50 -26.93 -54.26
CA GLY A 44 12.16 -26.36 -54.48
C GLY A 44 11.88 -25.15 -53.61
N GLY A 45 12.33 -23.97 -54.03
CA GLY A 45 11.82 -22.68 -53.54
C GLY A 45 10.57 -22.24 -54.32
N LEU A 46 9.66 -21.56 -53.61
CA LEU A 46 8.68 -20.54 -54.01
C LEU A 46 8.17 -20.46 -55.47
N GLU A 47 6.82 -20.44 -55.61
CA GLU A 47 5.98 -19.90 -56.71
C GLU A 47 6.06 -20.65 -58.06
N GLU A 48 5.05 -20.82 -58.93
CA GLU A 48 3.68 -20.32 -59.19
C GLU A 48 2.99 -21.44 -60.04
N VAL A 49 1.67 -21.55 -60.19
CA VAL A 49 0.90 -20.95 -61.31
C VAL A 49 -0.60 -21.05 -61.01
N ALA A 50 -1.27 -19.94 -61.31
CA ALA A 50 -2.67 -19.60 -61.11
C ALA A 50 -3.66 -20.10 -62.20
N GLY A 51 -4.96 -19.93 -61.90
CA GLY A 51 -6.09 -19.94 -62.84
C GLY A 51 -7.28 -20.72 -62.25
N ILE A 52 -8.51 -20.22 -62.07
CA ILE A 52 -9.32 -19.27 -62.85
C ILE A 52 -10.52 -18.77 -61.98
N CYS A 53 -10.76 -17.44 -61.99
CA CYS A 53 -12.03 -16.66 -61.98
C CYS A 53 -13.15 -16.90 -60.93
N HIS A 54 -13.96 -15.93 -60.45
CA HIS A 54 -14.04 -14.45 -60.52
C HIS A 54 -15.26 -13.99 -59.65
N LEU A 55 -15.16 -12.78 -59.05
CA LEU A 55 -16.20 -11.72 -58.89
C LEU A 55 -17.47 -11.99 -58.00
N SER A 56 -18.06 -11.07 -57.23
CA SER A 56 -17.81 -9.65 -56.91
C SER A 56 -18.73 -9.12 -55.78
N THR A 57 -18.17 -8.23 -54.93
CA THR A 57 -18.67 -6.94 -54.38
C THR A 57 -19.95 -6.76 -53.51
N GLN A 58 -19.68 -6.18 -52.33
CA GLN A 58 -20.26 -4.97 -51.69
C GLN A 58 -21.36 -5.03 -50.60
N ARG A 59 -20.90 -4.56 -49.41
CA ARG A 59 -21.52 -3.67 -48.40
C ARG A 59 -22.90 -4.01 -47.80
N LEU A 60 -22.93 -4.14 -46.46
CA LEU A 60 -23.67 -3.26 -45.52
C LEU A 60 -23.56 -3.83 -44.08
N LEU A 61 -23.08 -3.03 -43.12
CA LEU A 61 -23.42 -3.15 -41.68
C LEU A 61 -24.80 -2.46 -41.47
N PRO A 62 -25.65 -2.77 -40.45
CA PRO A 62 -25.26 -3.06 -39.06
C PRO A 62 -26.17 -4.06 -38.25
N SER A 63 -25.82 -4.25 -36.97
CA SER A 63 -26.62 -4.63 -35.77
C SER A 63 -26.34 -5.98 -35.06
N ARG A 64 -25.99 -5.86 -33.76
CA ARG A 64 -26.06 -6.89 -32.68
C ARG A 64 -27.53 -7.19 -32.32
N PRO A 65 -27.85 -8.15 -31.42
CA PRO A 65 -27.36 -9.52 -31.27
C PRO A 65 -28.55 -10.52 -31.16
N LYS A 66 -28.50 -11.70 -31.80
CA LYS A 66 -29.48 -12.77 -31.49
C LYS A 66 -28.81 -14.14 -31.40
N LYS A 67 -28.88 -14.67 -30.18
CA LYS A 67 -28.91 -16.08 -29.75
C LYS A 67 -27.95 -17.06 -30.42
N ARG A 68 -27.04 -17.60 -29.59
CA ARG A 68 -26.26 -18.84 -29.73
C ARG A 68 -26.64 -19.68 -30.97
N ALA A 69 -25.85 -19.59 -32.02
CA ALA A 69 -25.82 -20.59 -33.07
C ALA A 69 -24.96 -21.77 -32.58
N ARG A 70 -25.55 -22.98 -32.62
CA ARG A 70 -24.81 -24.25 -32.57
C ARG A 70 -23.71 -24.18 -33.63
N ILE A 71 -22.44 -24.14 -33.21
CA ILE A 71 -21.31 -24.27 -34.13
C ILE A 71 -21.38 -25.69 -34.71
N GLN A 72 -21.63 -25.78 -36.01
CA GLN A 72 -21.50 -27.02 -36.77
C GLN A 72 -20.05 -27.49 -36.68
N SER A 73 -19.87 -28.70 -36.17
CA SER A 73 -18.61 -29.41 -35.95
C SER A 73 -17.91 -29.91 -37.23
N ASN A 74 -18.41 -29.59 -38.42
CA ASN A 74 -18.02 -30.31 -39.64
C ASN A 74 -16.80 -29.76 -40.40
N SER A 75 -16.36 -28.51 -40.17
CA SER A 75 -15.20 -27.97 -40.91
C SER A 75 -13.87 -28.52 -40.41
N ARG A 76 -13.68 -28.63 -39.08
CA ARG A 76 -12.47 -29.22 -38.48
C ARG A 76 -12.31 -30.71 -38.76
N LEU A 77 -13.42 -31.46 -38.79
CA LEU A 77 -13.40 -32.89 -39.12
C LEU A 77 -12.91 -33.12 -40.56
N ASN A 78 -13.36 -32.32 -41.53
CA ASN A 78 -12.95 -32.45 -42.93
C ASN A 78 -11.46 -32.13 -43.17
N GLU A 79 -10.88 -31.13 -42.49
CA GLU A 79 -9.43 -30.86 -42.56
C GLU A 79 -8.60 -31.97 -41.90
N THR A 80 -9.13 -32.59 -40.84
CA THR A 80 -8.46 -33.69 -40.13
C THR A 80 -8.45 -34.97 -40.98
N TYR A 81 -9.56 -35.31 -41.65
CA TYR A 81 -9.61 -36.45 -42.56
C TYR A 81 -8.73 -36.25 -43.80
N GLN A 82 -8.66 -35.03 -44.35
CA GLN A 82 -7.73 -34.71 -45.44
C GLN A 82 -6.26 -34.82 -45.03
N GLY A 83 -5.90 -34.42 -43.80
CA GLY A 83 -4.54 -34.59 -43.27
C GLY A 83 -4.18 -36.06 -43.03
N ILE A 84 -5.13 -36.86 -42.52
CA ILE A 84 -4.97 -38.30 -42.32
C ILE A 84 -4.84 -39.02 -43.66
N ASP A 85 -5.66 -38.68 -44.66
CA ASP A 85 -5.60 -39.27 -46.00
C ASP A 85 -4.34 -38.84 -46.75
N ALA A 86 -3.86 -37.60 -46.59
CA ALA A 86 -2.59 -37.16 -47.15
C ALA A 86 -1.40 -37.89 -46.50
N ALA A 87 -1.40 -38.06 -45.18
CA ALA A 87 -0.38 -38.84 -44.47
C ALA A 87 -0.42 -40.32 -44.87
N ARG A 88 -1.62 -40.90 -45.03
CA ARG A 88 -1.82 -42.27 -45.49
C ARG A 88 -1.37 -42.46 -46.93
N GLN A 89 -1.68 -41.52 -47.83
CA GLN A 89 -1.18 -41.53 -49.21
C GLN A 89 0.35 -41.38 -49.26
N LEU A 90 0.95 -40.57 -48.39
CA LEU A 90 2.42 -40.46 -48.31
C LEU A 90 3.05 -41.78 -47.84
N LEU A 91 2.46 -42.43 -46.84
CA LEU A 91 2.91 -43.73 -46.33
C LEU A 91 2.76 -44.83 -47.39
N GLU A 92 1.63 -44.86 -48.11
CA GLU A 92 1.36 -45.80 -49.21
C GLU A 92 2.28 -45.55 -50.42
N GLN A 93 2.57 -44.28 -50.77
CA GLN A 93 3.55 -43.92 -51.82
C GLN A 93 4.98 -44.34 -51.47
N HIS A 94 5.27 -44.60 -50.20
CA HIS A 94 6.56 -45.07 -49.70
C HIS A 94 6.55 -46.54 -49.26
N ASN A 95 5.53 -47.34 -49.62
CA ASN A 95 5.38 -48.76 -49.25
C ASN A 95 5.45 -49.02 -47.72
N LEU A 96 5.09 -48.03 -46.91
CA LEU A 96 5.04 -48.15 -45.45
C LEU A 96 3.58 -48.28 -45.01
N THR A 97 3.28 -49.29 -44.19
CA THR A 97 1.98 -49.36 -43.50
C THR A 97 2.05 -48.59 -42.20
N VAL A 98 0.90 -48.13 -41.68
CA VAL A 98 0.82 -47.53 -40.33
C VAL A 98 1.41 -48.49 -39.28
N ALA A 99 1.20 -49.79 -39.46
CA ALA A 99 1.80 -50.83 -38.60
C ALA A 99 3.34 -50.87 -38.68
N LYS A 100 3.92 -50.72 -39.88
CA LYS A 100 5.38 -50.66 -40.05
C LYS A 100 5.96 -49.37 -39.48
N LEU A 101 5.26 -48.24 -39.62
CA LEU A 101 5.64 -46.96 -39.00
C LEU A 101 5.69 -47.07 -37.47
N VAL A 102 4.66 -47.67 -36.85
CA VAL A 102 4.61 -47.89 -35.39
C VAL A 102 5.72 -48.83 -34.94
N GLN A 103 5.94 -49.95 -35.64
CA GLN A 103 7.05 -50.86 -35.37
C GLN A 103 8.42 -50.14 -35.45
N THR A 104 8.62 -49.29 -36.43
CA THR A 104 9.85 -48.54 -36.66
C THR A 104 10.05 -47.39 -35.65
N MET A 105 8.97 -46.74 -35.18
CA MET A 105 9.03 -45.73 -34.12
C MET A 105 9.39 -46.33 -32.75
N CYS A 106 8.79 -47.49 -32.45
CA CYS A 106 9.03 -48.24 -31.22
C CYS A 106 10.26 -49.15 -31.30
N ALA A 107 10.96 -49.24 -32.44
CA ALA A 107 12.06 -50.18 -32.66
C ALA A 107 13.20 -50.03 -31.66
N TYR A 108 13.53 -48.81 -31.26
CA TYR A 108 14.56 -48.54 -30.25
C TYR A 108 14.09 -48.89 -28.83
N ASP A 109 12.85 -48.60 -28.47
CA ASP A 109 12.30 -48.91 -27.14
C ASP A 109 12.10 -50.43 -26.99
N TYR A 110 11.67 -51.08 -28.08
CA TYR A 110 11.63 -52.53 -28.24
C TYR A 110 13.01 -53.15 -28.11
N ALA A 111 14.03 -52.57 -28.76
CA ALA A 111 15.40 -53.03 -28.63
C ALA A 111 15.91 -52.87 -27.20
N GLU A 112 15.68 -51.72 -26.56
CA GLU A 112 16.08 -51.47 -25.17
C GLU A 112 15.44 -52.45 -24.18
N GLN A 113 14.14 -52.76 -24.34
CA GLN A 113 13.46 -53.79 -23.55
C GLN A 113 14.02 -55.20 -23.82
N ARG A 114 14.26 -55.54 -25.09
CA ARG A 114 14.84 -56.83 -25.47
C ARG A 114 16.27 -57.02 -24.99
N THR A 115 17.08 -55.95 -24.95
CA THR A 115 18.46 -56.02 -24.46
C THR A 115 18.52 -56.30 -22.95
N LYS A 116 17.47 -55.94 -22.19
CA LYS A 116 17.34 -56.34 -20.76
C LYS A 116 17.07 -57.84 -20.58
N GLU A 117 16.45 -58.49 -21.57
CA GLU A 117 16.13 -59.93 -21.56
C GLU A 117 17.18 -60.80 -22.31
N GLN A 118 17.85 -60.23 -23.33
CA GLN A 118 18.90 -60.83 -24.13
C GLN A 118 20.03 -59.83 -24.39
N VAL A 119 21.16 -60.00 -23.70
CA VAL A 119 22.29 -59.04 -23.69
C VAL A 119 22.91 -58.81 -25.08
N ASP A 120 22.86 -59.79 -25.99
CA ASP A 120 23.45 -59.72 -27.33
C ASP A 120 22.48 -59.24 -28.44
N PHE A 121 21.26 -58.81 -28.08
CA PHE A 121 20.28 -58.37 -29.08
C PHE A 121 20.69 -57.02 -29.70
N GLN A 122 20.81 -57.00 -31.03
CA GLN A 122 21.02 -55.79 -31.82
C GLN A 122 20.00 -55.70 -32.97
N LEU A 123 19.49 -54.49 -33.20
CA LEU A 123 18.66 -54.21 -34.37
C LEU A 123 19.47 -54.46 -35.65
N SER A 124 18.82 -54.95 -36.71
CA SER A 124 19.48 -55.02 -38.01
C SER A 124 19.81 -53.63 -38.54
N ARG A 125 20.87 -53.51 -39.34
CA ARG A 125 21.31 -52.21 -39.89
C ARG A 125 20.19 -51.47 -40.65
N ALA A 126 19.36 -52.20 -41.40
CA ALA A 126 18.24 -51.63 -42.13
C ALA A 126 17.15 -51.11 -41.19
N GLU A 127 16.80 -51.86 -40.14
CA GLU A 127 15.80 -51.44 -39.15
C GLU A 127 16.27 -50.24 -38.33
N ALA A 128 17.56 -50.17 -38.01
CA ALA A 128 18.15 -49.02 -37.33
C ALA A 128 18.15 -47.75 -38.21
N GLU A 129 18.47 -47.88 -39.51
CA GLU A 129 18.42 -46.78 -40.48
C GLU A 129 16.98 -46.27 -40.69
N ASP A 130 16.00 -47.16 -40.82
CA ASP A 130 14.59 -46.81 -40.94
C ASP A 130 14.04 -46.15 -39.67
N ALA A 131 14.37 -46.68 -38.49
CA ALA A 131 14.00 -46.11 -37.20
C ALA A 131 14.56 -44.69 -37.01
N GLN A 132 15.80 -44.47 -37.45
CA GLN A 132 16.43 -43.15 -37.42
C GLN A 132 15.77 -42.16 -38.40
N ASN A 133 15.41 -42.61 -39.60
CA ASN A 133 14.74 -41.79 -40.60
C ASN A 133 13.33 -41.36 -40.13
N VAL A 134 12.56 -42.28 -39.56
CA VAL A 134 11.23 -41.99 -39.02
C VAL A 134 11.31 -41.05 -37.81
N ARG A 135 12.25 -41.26 -36.87
CA ARG A 135 12.48 -40.33 -35.75
C ARG A 135 12.87 -38.93 -36.23
N SER A 136 13.68 -38.83 -37.30
CA SER A 136 14.07 -37.54 -37.89
C SER A 136 12.88 -36.82 -38.54
N TRP A 137 12.04 -37.55 -39.27
CA TRP A 137 10.81 -37.01 -39.85
C TRP A 137 9.82 -36.55 -38.78
N ALA A 138 9.59 -37.34 -37.72
CA ALA A 138 8.71 -36.98 -36.62
C ALA A 138 9.16 -35.68 -35.92
N LYS A 139 10.46 -35.51 -35.69
CA LYS A 139 11.04 -34.26 -35.15
C LYS A 139 10.79 -33.06 -36.07
N GLU A 140 10.86 -33.25 -37.38
CA GLU A 140 10.60 -32.20 -38.36
C GLU A 140 9.12 -31.79 -38.39
N ILE A 141 8.19 -32.75 -38.33
CA ILE A 141 6.74 -32.45 -38.25
C ILE A 141 6.40 -31.72 -36.95
N ALA A 142 6.92 -32.18 -35.81
CA ALA A 142 6.75 -31.51 -34.52
C ALA A 142 7.24 -30.04 -34.57
N ARG A 143 8.40 -29.81 -35.20
CA ARG A 143 8.94 -28.46 -35.41
C ARG A 143 8.01 -27.61 -36.28
N GLN A 144 7.46 -28.17 -37.35
CA GLN A 144 6.55 -27.44 -38.24
C GLN A 144 5.25 -27.05 -37.55
N GLU A 145 4.66 -27.93 -36.73
CA GLU A 145 3.44 -27.60 -35.99
C GLU A 145 3.68 -26.50 -34.97
N LEU A 146 4.79 -26.57 -34.21
CA LEU A 146 5.17 -25.51 -33.26
C LEU A 146 5.36 -24.15 -33.96
N LEU A 147 6.00 -24.14 -35.14
CA LEU A 147 6.18 -22.92 -35.94
C LEU A 147 4.85 -22.41 -36.53
N ARG A 148 3.90 -23.29 -36.84
CA ARG A 148 2.55 -22.94 -37.32
C ARG A 148 1.75 -22.25 -36.23
N GLU A 149 1.69 -22.84 -35.05
CA GLU A 149 1.08 -22.23 -33.85
C GLU A 149 1.73 -20.88 -33.52
N GLY A 150 3.07 -20.80 -33.58
CA GLY A 150 3.80 -19.56 -33.38
C GLY A 150 3.40 -18.46 -34.37
N LYS A 151 3.34 -18.77 -35.67
CA LYS A 151 2.90 -17.80 -36.69
C LYS A 151 1.45 -17.34 -36.47
N GLN A 152 0.58 -18.24 -36.01
CA GLN A 152 -0.81 -17.90 -35.69
C GLN A 152 -0.86 -16.89 -34.54
N MET A 153 -0.17 -17.17 -33.43
CA MET A 153 -0.14 -16.29 -32.26
C MET A 153 0.45 -14.90 -32.60
N GLU A 154 1.48 -14.86 -33.44
CA GLU A 154 2.12 -13.61 -33.90
C GLU A 154 1.19 -12.75 -34.77
N LYS A 155 0.40 -13.37 -35.66
CA LYS A 155 -0.56 -12.70 -36.55
C LYS A 155 -1.65 -11.94 -35.79
N TYR A 156 -2.13 -12.48 -34.69
CA TYR A 156 -3.17 -11.87 -33.87
C TYR A 156 -2.62 -10.90 -32.81
N HIS A 157 -1.30 -10.77 -32.71
CA HIS A 157 -0.63 -9.89 -31.76
C HIS A 157 -0.99 -10.18 -30.29
N PHE A 158 -1.26 -11.44 -29.95
CA PHE A 158 -1.49 -11.83 -28.56
C PHE A 158 -0.23 -11.59 -27.72
N LEU A 159 -0.41 -11.23 -26.44
CA LEU A 159 0.64 -10.83 -25.50
C LEU A 159 1.45 -9.57 -25.89
N ASN A 160 1.13 -8.94 -27.02
CA ASN A 160 1.82 -7.73 -27.45
C ASN A 160 1.33 -6.53 -26.66
N THR A 161 2.26 -5.72 -26.17
CA THR A 161 1.92 -4.43 -25.58
C THR A 161 2.84 -3.33 -26.13
N ASN A 162 2.28 -2.15 -26.37
CA ASN A 162 3.02 -1.00 -26.87
C ASN A 162 3.41 -0.07 -25.70
N ASN A 163 4.23 0.96 -25.93
CA ASN A 163 4.67 1.84 -24.84
C ASN A 163 3.52 2.66 -24.23
N ASN A 164 2.39 2.80 -24.95
CA ASN A 164 1.22 3.55 -24.51
C ASN A 164 0.14 2.68 -23.85
N SER A 165 0.33 1.35 -23.80
CA SER A 165 -0.68 0.42 -23.30
C SER A 165 -0.47 0.04 -21.84
N PHE A 166 0.48 0.66 -21.13
CA PHE A 166 0.64 0.47 -19.69
C PHE A 166 -0.24 1.53 -19.00
N THR A 167 -1.49 1.17 -18.76
CA THR A 167 -2.55 1.99 -18.14
C THR A 167 -3.15 1.28 -16.93
N LEU A 168 -3.97 2.00 -16.16
CA LEU A 168 -4.76 1.47 -15.04
C LEU A 168 -5.53 0.20 -15.43
N GLU A 169 -6.26 0.26 -16.55
CA GLU A 169 -7.10 -0.86 -17.03
C GLU A 169 -6.25 -2.06 -17.43
N SER A 170 -5.12 -1.84 -18.11
CA SER A 170 -4.22 -2.92 -18.52
C SER A 170 -3.57 -3.67 -17.37
N LEU A 171 -3.37 -2.99 -16.23
CA LEU A 171 -2.76 -3.57 -15.03
C LEU A 171 -3.77 -4.38 -14.21
N LYS A 172 -5.03 -3.96 -14.14
CA LYS A 172 -6.09 -4.75 -13.50
C LYS A 172 -6.24 -6.13 -14.11
N ASP A 173 -6.14 -6.19 -15.43
CA ASP A 173 -6.24 -7.44 -16.19
C ASP A 173 -4.89 -8.19 -16.29
N TRP A 174 -3.82 -7.68 -15.68
CA TRP A 174 -2.52 -8.33 -15.74
C TRP A 174 -2.47 -9.57 -14.86
N SER A 175 -2.22 -10.75 -15.42
CA SER A 175 -2.02 -11.97 -14.63
C SER A 175 -1.25 -13.02 -15.45
N PRO A 176 -0.40 -13.86 -14.82
CA PRO A 176 0.14 -15.06 -15.44
C PRO A 176 -0.95 -15.95 -16.06
N ASN A 177 -2.16 -15.99 -15.49
CA ASN A 177 -3.26 -16.81 -16.00
C ASN A 177 -3.78 -16.32 -17.36
N VAL A 178 -3.74 -15.02 -17.63
CA VAL A 178 -4.12 -14.45 -18.94
C VAL A 178 -3.15 -14.90 -20.02
N VAL A 179 -1.85 -14.96 -19.69
CA VAL A 179 -0.84 -15.49 -20.60
C VAL A 179 -1.09 -16.97 -20.88
N PHE A 180 -1.37 -17.76 -19.83
CA PHE A 180 -1.64 -19.19 -19.96
C PHE A 180 -2.84 -19.43 -20.87
N ALA A 181 -3.95 -18.69 -20.67
CA ALA A 181 -5.15 -18.82 -21.49
C ALA A 181 -4.85 -18.60 -22.98
N HIS A 182 -4.10 -17.56 -23.32
CA HIS A 182 -3.69 -17.31 -24.71
C HIS A 182 -2.76 -18.38 -25.27
N LEU A 183 -1.82 -18.89 -24.47
CA LEU A 183 -0.93 -19.98 -24.88
C LEU A 183 -1.73 -21.28 -25.11
N SER A 184 -2.65 -21.62 -24.22
CA SER A 184 -3.47 -22.83 -24.32
C SER A 184 -4.46 -22.77 -25.48
N GLU A 185 -5.01 -21.58 -25.79
CA GLU A 185 -5.94 -21.42 -26.91
C GLU A 185 -5.25 -21.42 -28.28
N HIS A 186 -4.06 -20.81 -28.38
CA HIS A 186 -3.41 -20.55 -29.67
C HIS A 186 -2.12 -21.33 -29.92
N MET A 187 -1.56 -21.96 -28.89
CA MET A 187 -0.40 -22.84 -28.97
C MET A 187 -0.59 -24.15 -28.15
N PRO A 188 -1.68 -24.91 -28.39
CA PRO A 188 -2.00 -26.10 -27.61
C PRO A 188 -0.92 -27.19 -27.70
N TYR A 189 -0.24 -27.35 -28.85
CA TYR A 189 0.86 -28.31 -28.99
C TYR A 189 2.05 -27.90 -28.11
N PHE A 190 2.45 -26.63 -28.12
CA PHE A 190 3.49 -26.11 -27.23
C PHE A 190 3.18 -26.33 -25.74
N VAL A 191 1.96 -25.98 -25.32
CA VAL A 191 1.51 -26.18 -23.93
C VAL A 191 1.55 -27.67 -23.58
N SER A 192 1.05 -28.55 -24.45
CA SER A 192 1.06 -29.99 -24.21
C SER A 192 2.46 -30.57 -24.01
N LEU A 193 3.47 -30.06 -24.74
CA LEU A 193 4.86 -30.50 -24.59
C LEU A 193 5.44 -30.09 -23.23
N LEU A 194 5.18 -28.85 -22.79
CA LEU A 194 5.65 -28.37 -21.50
C LEU A 194 4.93 -29.05 -20.34
N GLU A 195 3.62 -29.26 -20.45
CA GLU A 195 2.85 -30.01 -19.45
C GLU A 195 3.36 -31.45 -19.32
N ALA A 196 3.59 -32.13 -20.44
CA ALA A 196 4.14 -33.50 -20.43
C ALA A 196 5.53 -33.53 -19.78
N PHE A 197 6.40 -32.57 -20.12
CA PHE A 197 7.74 -32.47 -19.53
C PHE A 197 7.71 -32.22 -18.02
N ILE A 198 6.80 -31.36 -17.54
CA ILE A 198 6.69 -31.05 -16.10
C ILE A 198 6.12 -32.26 -15.33
N LYS A 199 5.14 -32.98 -15.91
CA LYS A 199 4.45 -34.12 -15.28
C LYS A 199 5.30 -35.39 -15.20
N ASP A 200 6.29 -35.55 -16.08
CA ASP A 200 7.18 -36.72 -16.12
C ASP A 200 8.27 -36.74 -15.02
N GLY A 201 8.26 -35.77 -14.09
CA GLY A 201 9.24 -35.70 -13.00
C GLY A 201 8.96 -36.67 -11.84
N GLU A 202 10.02 -37.24 -11.25
CA GLU A 202 9.98 -38.28 -10.19
C GLU A 202 9.16 -37.95 -8.91
N HIS A 203 8.79 -36.68 -8.68
CA HIS A 203 8.14 -36.21 -7.45
C HIS A 203 6.84 -35.45 -7.73
N SER A 204 5.83 -36.07 -8.35
CA SER A 204 4.53 -35.43 -8.62
C SER A 204 3.65 -35.37 -7.36
N SER A 205 3.71 -34.29 -6.59
CA SER A 205 2.71 -33.99 -5.55
C SER A 205 1.50 -33.27 -6.15
N GLU A 206 0.29 -33.41 -5.58
CA GLU A 206 -0.91 -32.65 -5.98
C GLU A 206 -0.67 -31.13 -6.06
N LYS A 207 0.17 -30.57 -5.18
CA LYS A 207 0.55 -29.14 -5.20
C LYS A 207 1.26 -28.69 -6.49
N LYS A 208 1.89 -29.60 -7.24
CA LYS A 208 2.56 -29.26 -8.51
C LYS A 208 1.58 -29.03 -9.64
N GLU A 209 0.38 -29.63 -9.61
CA GLU A 209 -0.60 -29.46 -10.69
C GLU A 209 -1.17 -28.05 -10.74
N ASP A 210 -1.33 -27.39 -9.58
CA ASP A 210 -1.79 -26.01 -9.48
C ASP A 210 -0.76 -24.97 -9.97
N GLU A 211 0.53 -25.32 -9.97
CA GLU A 211 1.63 -24.40 -10.37
C GLU A 211 2.03 -24.51 -11.86
N VAL A 212 1.55 -25.55 -12.55
CA VAL A 212 1.86 -25.80 -13.98
C VAL A 212 1.45 -24.63 -14.88
N PRO A 213 0.23 -24.06 -14.79
CA PRO A 213 -0.17 -22.94 -15.63
C PRO A 213 0.73 -21.73 -15.48
N THR A 214 1.09 -21.37 -14.24
CA THR A 214 1.98 -20.25 -13.93
C THR A 214 3.36 -20.50 -14.51
N THR A 215 3.94 -21.69 -14.30
CA THR A 215 5.26 -22.04 -14.84
C THR A 215 5.30 -21.92 -16.36
N ILE A 216 4.29 -22.46 -17.04
CA ILE A 216 4.16 -22.40 -18.50
C ILE A 216 4.02 -20.95 -18.98
N SER A 217 3.27 -20.11 -18.27
CA SER A 217 3.16 -18.67 -18.59
C SER A 217 4.49 -17.94 -18.53
N PHE A 218 5.33 -18.22 -17.54
CA PHE A 218 6.65 -17.60 -17.42
C PHE A 218 7.60 -18.07 -18.52
N VAL A 219 7.72 -19.38 -18.72
CA VAL A 219 8.58 -19.95 -19.78
C VAL A 219 8.10 -19.49 -21.16
N GLY A 220 6.80 -19.56 -21.41
CA GLY A 220 6.17 -19.11 -22.64
C GLY A 220 6.42 -17.62 -22.90
N SER A 221 6.28 -16.77 -21.87
CA SER A 221 6.56 -15.33 -21.98
C SER A 221 8.02 -15.03 -22.27
N MET A 222 8.97 -15.75 -21.64
CA MET A 222 10.40 -15.57 -21.90
C MET A 222 10.74 -15.87 -23.36
N LEU A 223 10.25 -17.00 -23.87
CA LEU A 223 10.48 -17.41 -25.26
C LEU A 223 9.81 -16.43 -26.23
N TRP A 224 8.58 -16.00 -25.94
CA TRP A 224 7.85 -15.05 -26.76
C TRP A 224 8.48 -13.67 -26.80
N LEU A 225 9.03 -13.19 -25.68
CA LEU A 225 9.74 -11.92 -25.64
C LEU A 225 11.02 -11.97 -26.49
N LYS A 226 11.71 -13.12 -26.54
CA LYS A 226 12.87 -13.33 -27.42
C LYS A 226 12.49 -13.46 -28.88
N ARG A 227 11.32 -14.03 -29.17
CA ARG A 227 10.76 -14.08 -30.52
C ARG A 227 10.29 -12.71 -31.01
N SER A 228 9.65 -11.92 -30.15
CA SER A 228 9.13 -10.59 -30.43
C SER A 228 9.28 -9.69 -29.22
N GLN A 229 10.05 -8.60 -29.37
CA GLN A 229 10.21 -7.57 -28.31
C GLN A 229 8.90 -6.85 -27.95
N ARG A 230 7.85 -7.03 -28.77
CA ARG A 230 6.51 -6.50 -28.50
C ARG A 230 5.70 -7.42 -27.59
N ALA A 231 5.98 -8.72 -27.53
CA ALA A 231 5.30 -9.71 -26.71
C ALA A 231 5.77 -9.65 -25.25
N ASN A 232 5.49 -8.51 -24.60
CA ASN A 232 6.08 -8.12 -23.32
C ASN A 232 5.03 -7.87 -22.23
N LEU A 233 3.81 -8.40 -22.37
CA LEU A 233 2.73 -8.25 -21.38
C LEU A 233 3.16 -8.68 -19.97
N LEU A 234 3.60 -9.94 -19.81
CA LEU A 234 4.07 -10.44 -18.51
C LEU A 234 5.31 -9.68 -18.04
N ALA A 235 6.28 -9.51 -18.95
CA ALA A 235 7.56 -8.87 -18.65
C ALA A 235 7.40 -7.43 -18.16
N LYS A 236 6.46 -6.65 -18.71
CA LYS A 236 6.20 -5.26 -18.25
C LYS A 236 5.65 -5.22 -16.84
N GLY A 237 4.60 -5.98 -16.54
CA GLY A 237 4.02 -6.02 -15.19
C GLY A 237 5.02 -6.57 -14.17
N LEU A 238 5.75 -7.64 -14.51
CA LEU A 238 6.79 -8.18 -13.64
C LEU A 238 7.92 -7.17 -13.39
N THR A 239 8.37 -6.46 -14.43
CA THR A 239 9.42 -5.44 -14.26
C THR A 239 8.94 -4.25 -13.43
N ALA A 240 7.68 -3.84 -13.59
CA ALA A 240 7.08 -2.79 -12.77
C ALA A 240 6.97 -3.21 -11.31
N TYR A 241 6.55 -4.45 -11.04
CA TYR A 241 6.55 -5.05 -9.71
C TYR A 241 7.94 -5.11 -9.08
N LEU A 242 8.94 -5.62 -9.81
CA LEU A 242 10.31 -5.70 -9.31
C LEU A 242 10.83 -4.31 -8.98
N TYR A 243 10.57 -3.33 -9.85
CA TYR A 243 10.96 -1.95 -9.59
C TYR A 243 10.22 -1.36 -8.38
N SER A 244 8.92 -1.61 -8.23
CA SER A 244 8.16 -1.17 -7.04
C SER A 244 8.52 -1.89 -5.76
N SER A 245 9.22 -3.03 -5.87
CA SER A 245 9.82 -3.75 -4.75
C SER A 245 11.27 -3.30 -4.47
N GLY A 246 11.74 -2.20 -5.06
CA GLY A 246 13.05 -1.61 -4.80
C GLY A 246 14.22 -2.19 -5.62
N VAL A 247 13.95 -3.04 -6.62
CA VAL A 247 15.01 -3.68 -7.41
C VAL A 247 15.79 -2.67 -8.24
N HIS A 248 17.13 -2.75 -8.19
CA HIS A 248 18.02 -1.83 -8.90
C HIS A 248 17.95 -1.97 -10.43
N ALA A 249 18.17 -0.85 -11.13
CA ALA A 249 18.17 -0.78 -12.59
C ALA A 249 19.18 -1.76 -13.24
N ALA A 250 20.33 -2.01 -12.59
CA ALA A 250 21.30 -3.01 -13.04
C ALA A 250 20.69 -4.41 -13.07
N THR A 251 20.01 -4.82 -12.00
CA THR A 251 19.29 -6.09 -11.90
C THR A 251 18.18 -6.18 -12.94
N ILE A 252 17.39 -5.12 -13.13
CA ILE A 252 16.36 -5.06 -14.18
C ILE A 252 16.96 -5.32 -15.57
N ASN A 253 18.10 -4.70 -15.88
CA ASN A 253 18.76 -4.89 -17.16
C ASN A 253 19.30 -6.33 -17.35
N VAL A 254 19.73 -7.00 -16.28
CA VAL A 254 20.09 -8.43 -16.31
C VAL A 254 18.86 -9.28 -16.60
N LEU A 255 17.74 -9.04 -15.91
CA LEU A 255 16.49 -9.79 -16.10
C LEU A 255 15.90 -9.60 -17.51
N ASN A 256 16.06 -8.40 -18.09
CA ASN A 256 15.74 -8.15 -19.50
C ASN A 256 16.57 -9.02 -20.46
N ARG A 257 17.88 -9.18 -20.20
CA ARG A 257 18.74 -10.01 -21.05
C ARG A 257 18.30 -11.47 -21.08
N VAL A 258 17.78 -12.02 -19.98
CA VAL A 258 17.26 -13.39 -19.95
C VAL A 258 15.79 -13.51 -20.40
N GLY A 259 15.09 -12.39 -20.57
CA GLY A 259 13.71 -12.35 -21.08
C GLY A 259 12.62 -12.40 -20.00
N LEU A 260 12.99 -12.21 -18.73
CA LEU A 260 12.04 -12.12 -17.62
C LEU A 260 11.45 -10.72 -17.45
N GLY A 261 12.17 -9.69 -17.90
CA GLY A 261 11.74 -8.30 -17.77
C GLY A 261 11.92 -7.49 -19.05
N VAL A 262 11.49 -6.24 -19.00
CA VAL A 262 11.77 -5.24 -20.04
C VAL A 262 12.96 -4.38 -19.65
N SER A 263 13.53 -3.65 -20.62
CA SER A 263 14.63 -2.72 -20.34
C SER A 263 14.20 -1.63 -19.36
N TYR A 264 15.16 -1.11 -18.58
CA TYR A 264 14.88 0.01 -17.68
C TYR A 264 14.29 1.23 -18.43
N LYS A 265 14.77 1.51 -19.65
CA LYS A 265 14.20 2.56 -20.52
C LYS A 265 12.73 2.30 -20.87
N THR A 266 12.38 1.06 -21.17
CA THR A 266 11.00 0.66 -21.46
C THR A 266 10.12 0.80 -20.22
N LEU A 267 10.63 0.39 -19.05
CA LEU A 267 9.95 0.58 -17.78
C LEU A 267 9.62 2.06 -17.51
N LEU A 268 10.61 2.96 -17.67
CA LEU A 268 10.38 4.40 -17.49
C LEU A 268 9.27 4.91 -18.42
N GLY A 269 9.29 4.51 -19.71
CA GLY A 269 8.23 4.86 -20.65
C GLY A 269 6.85 4.32 -20.26
N SER A 270 6.81 3.10 -19.71
CA SER A 270 5.60 2.49 -19.15
C SER A 270 5.09 3.27 -17.94
N ILE A 271 5.96 3.69 -17.01
CA ILE A 271 5.59 4.52 -15.86
C ILE A 271 5.07 5.88 -16.33
N SER A 272 5.69 6.53 -17.32
CA SER A 272 5.17 7.78 -17.87
C SER A 272 3.79 7.59 -18.53
N SER A 273 3.53 6.44 -19.15
CA SER A 273 2.20 6.10 -19.68
C SER A 273 1.17 5.88 -18.57
N LEU A 274 1.56 5.19 -17.50
CA LEU A 274 0.72 4.96 -16.33
C LEU A 274 0.40 6.28 -15.64
N ASN A 275 1.38 7.16 -15.46
CA ASN A 275 1.18 8.49 -14.89
C ASN A 275 0.12 9.27 -15.67
N ARG A 276 0.17 9.29 -17.02
CA ARG A 276 -0.88 9.95 -17.82
C ARG A 276 -2.27 9.35 -17.57
N SER A 277 -2.36 8.03 -17.41
CA SER A 277 -3.60 7.32 -17.10
C SER A 277 -4.12 7.67 -15.69
N CYS A 278 -3.25 7.67 -14.68
CA CYS A 278 -3.58 8.10 -13.30
C CYS A 278 -3.98 9.58 -13.25
N THR A 279 -3.27 10.43 -13.99
CA THR A 279 -3.54 11.86 -14.09
C THR A 279 -4.93 12.12 -14.62
N LYS A 280 -5.30 11.46 -15.73
CA LYS A 280 -6.65 11.57 -16.28
C LYS A 280 -7.71 11.11 -15.27
N ARG A 281 -7.44 10.02 -14.54
CA ARG A 281 -8.37 9.47 -13.55
C ARG A 281 -8.62 10.45 -12.40
N PHE A 282 -7.57 11.00 -11.78
CA PHE A 282 -7.77 11.91 -10.66
C PHE A 282 -8.38 13.25 -11.12
N GLN A 283 -8.07 13.73 -12.33
CA GLN A 283 -8.70 14.93 -12.89
C GLN A 283 -10.20 14.73 -13.10
N GLU A 284 -10.61 13.56 -13.59
CA GLU A 284 -12.03 13.18 -13.69
C GLU A 284 -12.69 13.13 -12.30
N THR A 285 -12.06 12.52 -11.29
CA THR A 285 -12.59 12.50 -9.92
C THR A 285 -12.74 13.91 -9.35
N VAL A 286 -11.68 14.73 -9.43
CA VAL A 286 -11.65 16.10 -8.90
C VAL A 286 -12.64 17.03 -9.60
N SER A 287 -12.96 16.80 -10.88
CA SER A 287 -13.94 17.63 -11.60
C SER A 287 -15.33 17.62 -10.97
N HIS A 288 -15.66 16.62 -10.15
CA HIS A 288 -16.92 16.56 -9.40
C HIS A 288 -16.91 17.42 -8.13
N CYS A 289 -15.77 18.00 -7.75
CA CYS A 289 -15.59 18.83 -6.54
C CYS A 289 -15.99 18.14 -5.22
N ARG A 290 -15.97 16.80 -5.19
CA ARG A 290 -16.28 15.96 -4.01
C ARG A 290 -14.99 15.32 -3.50
N SER A 291 -14.02 16.15 -3.15
CA SER A 291 -12.66 15.70 -2.89
C SER A 291 -12.04 16.42 -1.70
N LEU A 292 -11.31 15.66 -0.90
CA LEU A 292 -10.43 16.16 0.14
C LEU A 292 -9.00 16.20 -0.39
N PHE A 293 -8.34 17.35 -0.23
CA PHE A 293 -6.92 17.49 -0.51
C PHE A 293 -6.12 17.33 0.77
N CYS A 294 -5.12 16.46 0.76
CA CYS A 294 -4.15 16.33 1.84
C CYS A 294 -2.75 16.57 1.29
N TRP A 295 -1.95 17.41 1.95
CA TRP A 295 -0.54 17.56 1.58
C TRP A 295 0.34 17.79 2.80
N ASP A 296 1.60 17.42 2.63
CA ASP A 296 2.62 17.50 3.66
C ASP A 296 4.02 17.67 3.04
N ASN A 297 4.99 18.03 3.87
CA ASN A 297 6.36 18.23 3.44
C ASN A 297 7.07 16.90 3.10
N ILE A 298 8.04 16.99 2.19
CA ILE A 298 8.95 15.90 1.85
C ILE A 298 10.38 16.45 1.78
N ASN A 299 11.20 16.07 2.75
CA ASN A 299 12.58 16.52 2.85
C ASN A 299 13.54 15.39 2.43
N PHE A 300 14.54 15.75 1.63
CA PHE A 300 15.63 14.89 1.21
C PHE A 300 16.95 15.45 1.71
N GLN A 301 17.57 14.74 2.64
CA GLN A 301 18.94 15.01 3.07
C GLN A 301 19.88 14.11 2.26
N GLN A 302 20.79 14.74 1.51
CA GLN A 302 21.94 14.05 0.93
C GLN A 302 23.15 14.36 1.81
N GLU A 303 23.59 13.35 2.56
CA GLU A 303 24.86 13.40 3.28
C GLU A 303 25.94 12.84 2.35
N PRO A 304 26.78 13.70 1.72
CA PRO A 304 27.90 13.20 0.95
C PRO A 304 28.86 12.47 1.89
N ALA A 305 29.46 11.37 1.41
CA ALA A 305 30.44 10.60 2.17
C ALA A 305 31.60 11.46 2.70
N GLU A 306 31.92 12.56 2.00
CA GLU A 306 32.79 13.63 2.48
C GLU A 306 32.15 14.98 2.17
N GLN A 307 31.90 15.79 3.21
CA GLN A 307 31.52 17.18 3.03
C GLN A 307 32.73 18.00 2.56
N ARG A 308 32.56 18.78 1.50
CA ARG A 308 33.60 19.68 0.95
C ARG A 308 33.04 21.08 0.80
N LEU A 309 33.92 22.09 0.66
CA LEU A 309 33.52 23.51 0.51
C LEU A 309 32.43 23.74 -0.56
N LYS A 310 32.43 22.97 -1.65
CA LYS A 310 31.45 23.04 -2.75
C LYS A 310 30.34 22.00 -2.68
N SER A 311 30.35 21.15 -1.65
CA SER A 311 29.39 20.07 -1.43
C SER A 311 29.21 19.84 0.08
N PRO A 312 28.65 20.82 0.81
CA PRO A 312 28.46 20.72 2.25
C PRO A 312 27.36 19.71 2.66
N GLY A 313 26.65 19.14 1.70
CA GLY A 313 25.40 18.42 1.90
C GLY A 313 24.25 19.20 1.27
N LEU A 314 23.35 18.50 0.59
CA LEU A 314 22.19 19.12 -0.05
C LEU A 314 20.95 18.72 0.75
N PHE A 315 20.28 19.70 1.35
CA PHE A 315 18.95 19.54 1.91
C PHE A 315 17.96 20.12 0.91
N GLU A 316 17.15 19.25 0.28
CA GLU A 316 16.09 19.68 -0.61
C GLU A 316 14.75 19.45 0.08
N SER A 317 13.88 20.46 0.03
CA SER A 317 12.53 20.40 0.59
C SER A 317 11.50 20.51 -0.54
N GLY A 318 10.47 19.69 -0.48
CA GLY A 318 9.35 19.71 -1.40
C GLY A 318 8.04 19.37 -0.68
N THR A 319 7.00 19.16 -1.46
CA THR A 319 5.65 18.86 -0.97
C THR A 319 5.07 17.67 -1.73
N THR A 320 4.45 16.74 -1.00
CA THR A 320 3.62 15.68 -1.59
C THR A 320 2.16 15.99 -1.31
N ALA A 321 1.29 15.63 -2.24
CA ALA A 321 -0.14 15.85 -2.09
C ALA A 321 -0.92 14.62 -2.55
N THR A 322 -2.12 14.45 -2.00
CA THR A 322 -3.04 13.35 -2.28
C THR A 322 -4.47 13.88 -2.30
N VAL A 323 -5.25 13.40 -3.26
CA VAL A 323 -6.70 13.62 -3.32
C VAL A 323 -7.43 12.37 -2.84
N ILE A 324 -8.45 12.56 -2.00
CA ILE A 324 -9.31 11.50 -1.49
C ILE A 324 -10.74 11.78 -1.93
N GLU A 325 -11.39 10.78 -2.54
CA GLU A 325 -12.79 10.89 -2.96
C GLU A 325 -13.70 10.88 -1.72
N LEU A 326 -14.55 11.90 -1.62
CA LEU A 326 -15.58 11.96 -0.59
C LEU A 326 -16.73 11.02 -0.96
N HIS A 327 -17.30 10.40 0.06
CA HIS A 327 -18.37 9.45 -0.10
C HIS A 327 -19.42 9.68 0.98
N PRO A 328 -20.70 9.41 0.69
CA PRO A 328 -21.77 9.80 1.60
C PRO A 328 -21.70 8.98 2.89
N PRO A 329 -22.09 9.58 4.02
CA PRO A 329 -22.26 8.85 5.28
C PRO A 329 -23.44 7.87 5.19
N PRO A 330 -23.58 6.94 6.15
CA PRO A 330 -24.68 5.97 6.15
C PRO A 330 -26.04 6.66 6.22
N GLY A 331 -26.94 6.31 5.31
CA GLY A 331 -28.28 6.90 5.21
C GLY A 331 -28.35 8.21 4.42
N CYS A 332 -27.24 8.63 3.81
CA CYS A 332 -27.17 9.80 2.92
C CYS A 332 -26.84 9.38 1.48
N ASP A 333 -27.25 10.21 0.54
CA ASP A 333 -26.98 10.09 -0.88
C ASP A 333 -25.87 11.05 -1.32
N ILE A 334 -25.47 10.97 -2.59
CA ILE A 334 -24.35 11.77 -3.10
C ILE A 334 -24.69 13.27 -3.15
N GLU A 335 -25.97 13.61 -3.30
CA GLU A 335 -26.52 14.96 -3.25
C GLU A 335 -26.37 15.60 -1.85
N ASP A 336 -26.33 14.79 -0.78
CA ASP A 336 -26.08 15.30 0.57
C ASP A 336 -24.65 15.83 0.72
N ILE A 337 -23.68 15.25 0.01
CA ILE A 337 -22.31 15.77 -0.07
C ILE A 337 -22.34 17.13 -0.79
N ASP A 338 -23.06 17.24 -1.90
CA ASP A 338 -23.15 18.49 -2.64
C ASP A 338 -23.76 19.61 -1.80
N LYS A 339 -24.78 19.30 -1.01
CA LYS A 339 -25.40 20.23 -0.07
C LYS A 339 -24.41 20.65 1.03
N ALA A 340 -23.66 19.71 1.60
CA ALA A 340 -22.67 19.99 2.63
C ALA A 340 -21.48 20.83 2.12
N LEU A 341 -21.16 20.73 0.82
CA LEU A 341 -20.09 21.48 0.17
C LEU A 341 -20.59 22.73 -0.56
N ASP A 342 -21.85 23.11 -0.40
CA ASP A 342 -22.41 24.30 -1.05
C ASP A 342 -21.76 25.58 -0.49
N LEU A 343 -21.14 26.35 -1.38
CA LEU A 343 -20.34 27.51 -0.98
C LEU A 343 -21.20 28.63 -0.37
N ASP A 344 -22.38 28.90 -0.95
CA ASP A 344 -23.25 29.97 -0.47
C ASP A 344 -23.83 29.63 0.90
N GLN A 345 -24.25 28.37 1.13
CA GLN A 345 -24.67 27.89 2.44
C GLN A 345 -23.53 27.98 3.46
N TYR A 346 -22.32 27.56 3.10
CA TYR A 346 -21.16 27.67 3.98
C TYR A 346 -20.89 29.13 4.38
N LEU A 347 -20.85 30.05 3.42
CA LEU A 347 -20.62 31.47 3.69
C LEU A 347 -21.74 32.09 4.52
N ALA A 348 -23.00 31.72 4.27
CA ALA A 348 -24.13 32.14 5.09
C ALA A 348 -24.00 31.62 6.53
N SER A 349 -23.58 30.37 6.73
CA SER A 349 -23.32 29.81 8.06
C SER A 349 -22.17 30.53 8.77
N VAL A 350 -21.08 30.83 8.07
CA VAL A 350 -19.93 31.57 8.60
C VAL A 350 -20.34 32.97 9.06
N ASN A 351 -21.08 33.71 8.22
CA ASN A 351 -21.51 35.07 8.54
C ASN A 351 -22.50 35.14 9.71
N ASN A 352 -23.30 34.09 9.91
CA ASN A 352 -24.30 34.02 10.98
C ASN A 352 -23.80 33.26 12.22
N ALA A 353 -22.57 32.73 12.20
CA ALA A 353 -22.05 31.93 13.31
C ALA A 353 -21.88 32.82 14.56
N PRO A 354 -22.50 32.46 15.70
CA PRO A 354 -22.28 33.19 16.95
C PRO A 354 -20.83 33.04 17.42
N ASP A 355 -20.43 33.89 18.35
CA ASP A 355 -19.16 33.73 19.04
C ASP A 355 -19.15 32.39 19.81
N LEU A 356 -18.01 31.70 19.73
CA LEU A 356 -17.77 30.46 20.46
C LEU A 356 -17.76 30.76 21.95
N LYS A 357 -18.51 29.98 22.72
CA LYS A 357 -18.57 30.09 24.18
C LYS A 357 -17.90 28.92 24.85
N ILE A 358 -17.63 29.06 26.15
CA ILE A 358 -17.06 27.96 26.92
C ILE A 358 -18.02 26.76 26.97
N GLU A 359 -19.33 27.00 27.04
CA GLU A 359 -20.33 25.93 27.08
C GLU A 359 -20.37 25.12 25.77
N ASP A 360 -19.87 25.66 24.65
CA ASP A 360 -19.83 24.96 23.36
C ASP A 360 -18.67 23.94 23.29
N VAL A 361 -17.63 24.11 24.13
CA VAL A 361 -16.44 23.25 24.17
C VAL A 361 -16.41 22.32 25.37
N MET A 362 -17.20 22.59 26.41
CA MET A 362 -17.29 21.74 27.58
C MET A 362 -18.08 20.46 27.29
N PRO A 363 -17.61 19.28 27.76
CA PRO A 363 -18.38 18.05 27.63
C PRO A 363 -19.67 18.13 28.44
N THR A 364 -20.76 17.62 27.88
CA THR A 364 -22.03 17.47 28.59
C THR A 364 -22.00 16.28 29.54
N LEU A 365 -23.00 16.16 30.42
CA LEU A 365 -23.17 14.97 31.27
C LEU A 365 -23.37 13.68 30.47
N GLU A 366 -23.91 13.76 29.26
CA GLU A 366 -24.06 12.61 28.36
C GLU A 366 -22.71 12.22 27.75
N ASP A 367 -21.92 13.22 27.34
CA ASP A 367 -20.56 13.05 26.84
C ASP A 367 -19.66 12.36 27.86
N GLU A 368 -19.68 12.82 29.11
CA GLU A 368 -18.92 12.21 30.20
C GLU A 368 -19.34 10.75 30.45
N LYS A 369 -20.64 10.45 30.39
CA LYS A 369 -21.15 9.08 30.51
C LYS A 369 -20.68 8.20 29.35
N ALA A 370 -20.72 8.72 28.13
CA ALA A 370 -20.27 8.00 26.94
C ALA A 370 -18.77 7.68 27.03
N LEU A 371 -17.95 8.67 27.41
CA LEU A 371 -16.51 8.50 27.61
C LEU A 371 -16.19 7.49 28.71
N ARG A 372 -16.86 7.59 29.87
CA ARG A 372 -16.70 6.62 30.98
C ARG A 372 -17.05 5.20 30.57
N ASN A 373 -18.12 5.02 29.79
CA ASN A 373 -18.47 3.70 29.27
C ASN A 373 -17.38 3.13 28.35
N GLU A 374 -16.75 3.97 27.51
CA GLU A 374 -15.63 3.53 26.66
C GLU A 374 -14.38 3.19 27.49
N PHE A 375 -14.11 3.93 28.58
CA PHE A 375 -13.03 3.59 29.52
C PHE A 375 -13.23 2.23 30.18
N ILE A 376 -14.46 1.92 30.60
CA ILE A 376 -14.85 0.60 31.14
C ILE A 376 -14.63 -0.47 30.08
N PHE A 377 -15.09 -0.24 28.85
CA PHE A 377 -14.91 -1.17 27.74
C PHE A 377 -13.42 -1.47 27.48
N GLU A 378 -12.57 -0.45 27.39
CA GLU A 378 -11.12 -0.61 27.13
C GLU A 378 -10.42 -1.33 28.29
N THR A 379 -10.83 -1.05 29.54
CA THR A 379 -10.30 -1.72 30.73
C THR A 379 -10.65 -3.20 30.74
N ILE A 380 -11.91 -3.56 30.44
CA ILE A 380 -12.32 -4.98 30.28
C ILE A 380 -11.56 -5.63 29.13
N ASN A 381 -11.35 -4.93 28.01
CA ASN A 381 -10.61 -5.48 26.89
C ASN A 381 -9.17 -5.83 27.28
N ILE A 382 -8.50 -4.96 28.04
CA ILE A 382 -7.15 -5.23 28.60
C ILE A 382 -7.16 -6.42 29.57
N LEU A 383 -8.16 -6.52 30.45
CA LEU A 383 -8.30 -7.69 31.33
C LEU A 383 -8.44 -8.98 30.53
N THR A 384 -9.28 -8.99 29.49
CA THR A 384 -9.50 -10.18 28.66
C THR A 384 -8.27 -10.60 27.87
N ASP A 385 -7.37 -9.66 27.58
CA ASP A 385 -6.13 -9.91 26.84
C ASP A 385 -4.98 -10.34 27.77
N TYR A 386 -4.91 -9.83 29.01
CA TYR A 386 -3.70 -9.94 29.86
C TYR A 386 -3.91 -10.40 31.30
N ALA A 387 -5.14 -10.47 31.83
CA ALA A 387 -5.40 -10.88 33.22
C ALA A 387 -5.46 -12.41 33.43
N GLY A 388 -5.20 -13.19 32.37
CA GLY A 388 -5.21 -14.65 32.39
C GLY A 388 -6.43 -15.30 31.73
N ASP A 389 -6.42 -16.63 31.64
CA ASP A 389 -7.40 -17.39 30.84
C ASP A 389 -8.84 -17.28 31.35
N LEU A 390 -9.03 -17.09 32.66
CA LEU A 390 -10.35 -16.95 33.28
C LEU A 390 -11.11 -15.71 32.79
N PHE A 391 -10.41 -14.67 32.34
CA PHE A 391 -11.04 -13.46 31.81
C PHE A 391 -11.33 -13.55 30.30
N LYS A 392 -10.66 -14.45 29.56
CA LYS A 392 -10.82 -14.57 28.10
C LYS A 392 -12.27 -14.84 27.68
N LYS A 393 -13.07 -15.52 28.52
CA LYS A 393 -14.49 -15.79 28.26
C LYS A 393 -15.31 -14.50 28.05
N PHE A 394 -14.93 -13.40 28.69
CA PHE A 394 -15.65 -12.13 28.61
C PHE A 394 -15.33 -11.31 27.35
N LYS A 395 -14.31 -11.70 26.56
CA LYS A 395 -13.89 -10.94 25.37
C LYS A 395 -15.03 -10.75 24.36
N LYS A 396 -15.77 -11.82 24.08
CA LYS A 396 -16.86 -11.81 23.10
C LYS A 396 -18.03 -10.92 23.54
N ILE A 397 -18.44 -11.02 24.80
CA ILE A 397 -19.54 -10.19 25.34
C ILE A 397 -19.13 -8.73 25.42
N ASN A 398 -17.89 -8.41 25.85
CA ASN A 398 -17.40 -7.03 25.88
C ASN A 398 -17.39 -6.40 24.48
N GLN A 399 -16.87 -7.12 23.48
CA GLN A 399 -16.87 -6.66 22.07
C GLN A 399 -18.28 -6.42 21.52
N THR A 400 -19.23 -7.29 21.89
CA THR A 400 -20.63 -7.16 21.45
C THR A 400 -21.32 -5.95 22.09
N LEU A 401 -20.96 -5.62 23.33
CA LEU A 401 -21.55 -4.54 24.12
C LEU A 401 -20.72 -3.24 24.11
N ARG A 402 -19.76 -3.09 23.18
CA ARG A 402 -18.96 -1.87 23.08
C ARG A 402 -19.88 -0.64 22.92
N PRO A 403 -19.72 0.42 23.73
CA PRO A 403 -20.62 1.58 23.76
C PRO A 403 -20.32 2.56 22.61
N LEU A 404 -20.40 2.06 21.38
CA LEU A 404 -20.15 2.85 20.17
C LEU A 404 -21.24 3.90 19.97
N ILE A 405 -20.82 5.14 19.75
CA ILE A 405 -21.73 6.23 19.38
C ILE A 405 -21.99 6.11 17.87
N ARG A 406 -23.25 5.93 17.49
CA ARG A 406 -23.66 5.71 16.09
C ARG A 406 -24.07 7.03 15.41
N PRO A 407 -23.97 7.13 14.08
CA PRO A 407 -23.51 6.09 13.13
C PRO A 407 -21.98 5.99 13.05
N LEU A 408 -21.49 4.76 12.84
CA LEU A 408 -20.08 4.51 12.51
C LEU A 408 -19.84 4.75 11.01
N LEU A 409 -18.59 5.02 10.64
CA LEU A 409 -18.23 5.08 9.23
C LEU A 409 -18.44 3.72 8.53
N PRO A 410 -18.97 3.71 7.29
CA PRO A 410 -19.27 2.50 6.56
C PRO A 410 -17.98 1.81 6.08
N LEU A 411 -17.89 0.49 6.25
CA LEU A 411 -16.74 -0.29 5.79
C LEU A 411 -16.68 -0.27 4.25
N ARG A 412 -15.68 0.44 3.71
CA ARG A 412 -15.38 0.50 2.28
C ARG A 412 -13.92 0.82 2.07
N VAL A 413 -13.39 0.43 0.92
CA VAL A 413 -12.06 0.87 0.48
C VAL A 413 -12.17 2.33 0.01
N SER A 414 -11.46 3.22 0.67
CA SER A 414 -11.34 4.62 0.28
C SER A 414 -10.59 4.75 -1.05
N LYS A 415 -11.11 5.57 -1.97
CA LYS A 415 -10.42 5.86 -3.23
C LYS A 415 -9.47 7.04 -3.05
N VAL A 416 -8.19 6.78 -3.32
CA VAL A 416 -7.08 7.68 -3.02
C VAL A 416 -6.23 7.87 -4.27
N TYR A 417 -5.87 9.11 -4.57
CA TYR A 417 -5.13 9.50 -5.75
C TYR A 417 -3.95 10.40 -5.36
N PRO A 418 -2.74 9.84 -5.21
CA PRO A 418 -1.54 10.65 -5.05
C PRO A 418 -1.35 11.59 -6.23
N LEU A 419 -0.90 12.80 -5.95
CA LEU A 419 -0.61 13.82 -6.94
C LEU A 419 0.91 13.87 -7.22
N PRO A 420 1.34 14.52 -8.31
CA PRO A 420 2.76 14.73 -8.59
C PRO A 420 3.45 15.45 -7.42
N THR A 421 4.62 14.95 -6.98
CA THR A 421 5.46 15.65 -6.00
C THR A 421 5.88 17.01 -6.54
N LEU A 422 5.79 18.03 -5.68
CA LEU A 422 6.14 19.41 -5.99
C LEU A 422 7.49 19.75 -5.37
N HIS A 423 8.38 20.35 -6.15
CA HIS A 423 9.61 20.94 -5.62
C HIS A 423 9.33 22.37 -5.11
N ILE A 424 8.43 22.45 -4.13
CA ILE A 424 7.99 23.68 -3.48
C ILE A 424 7.99 23.40 -1.98
N GLU A 425 8.62 24.27 -1.20
CA GLU A 425 8.63 24.17 0.25
C GLU A 425 7.26 24.54 0.84
N GLN A 426 6.82 23.78 1.85
CA GLN A 426 5.52 23.96 2.51
C GLN A 426 5.63 24.80 3.80
N ALA A 427 6.83 25.12 4.29
CA ALA A 427 7.00 25.77 5.58
C ALA A 427 6.53 27.23 5.60
N SER A 428 6.59 27.94 4.46
CA SER A 428 6.17 29.35 4.34
C SER A 428 4.76 29.54 3.77
N ALA A 429 4.19 30.73 4.03
CA ALA A 429 2.89 31.12 3.46
C ALA A 429 2.98 31.28 1.93
N ASN A 430 4.08 31.84 1.42
CA ASN A 430 4.30 31.97 -0.02
C ASN A 430 4.41 30.60 -0.71
N GLY A 431 5.13 29.66 -0.09
CA GLY A 431 5.21 28.28 -0.54
C GLY A 431 3.84 27.62 -0.66
N ASN A 432 2.99 27.77 0.36
CA ASN A 432 1.60 27.26 0.32
C ASN A 432 0.74 27.96 -0.75
N ALA A 433 0.88 29.27 -0.96
CA ALA A 433 0.18 29.95 -2.04
C ALA A 433 0.54 29.35 -3.42
N THR A 434 1.83 29.10 -3.66
CA THR A 434 2.29 28.45 -4.90
C THR A 434 1.82 26.99 -4.99
N ILE A 435 1.80 26.25 -3.89
CA ILE A 435 1.25 24.88 -3.85
C ILE A 435 -0.22 24.88 -4.27
N ILE A 436 -1.05 25.79 -3.75
CA ILE A 436 -2.48 25.88 -4.10
C ILE A 436 -2.65 26.10 -5.62
N GLU A 437 -1.93 27.06 -6.18
CA GLU A 437 -1.96 27.38 -7.62
C GLU A 437 -1.50 26.18 -8.47
N GLU A 438 -0.45 25.49 -8.05
CA GLU A 438 0.08 24.33 -8.76
C GLU A 438 -0.86 23.12 -8.67
N LEU A 439 -1.50 22.90 -7.52
CA LEU A 439 -2.53 21.87 -7.35
C LEU A 439 -3.77 22.15 -8.21
N GLN A 440 -4.22 23.40 -8.32
CA GLN A 440 -5.29 23.78 -9.25
C GLN A 440 -4.90 23.47 -10.70
N ARG A 441 -3.67 23.84 -11.11
CA ARG A 441 -3.15 23.59 -12.46
C ARG A 441 -3.06 22.10 -12.80
N ILE A 442 -2.56 21.29 -11.85
CA ILE A 442 -2.39 19.83 -12.03
C ILE A 442 -3.75 19.13 -12.10
N THR A 443 -4.67 19.49 -11.21
CA THR A 443 -5.99 18.87 -11.14
C THR A 443 -6.98 19.41 -12.17
N GLN A 444 -6.70 20.58 -12.74
CA GLN A 444 -7.57 21.30 -13.68
C GLN A 444 -8.96 21.56 -13.10
N ILE A 445 -9.06 21.69 -11.76
CA ILE A 445 -10.35 21.83 -11.08
C ILE A 445 -11.13 23.06 -11.54
N GLU A 446 -10.42 24.13 -11.88
CA GLU A 446 -10.95 25.38 -12.44
C GLU A 446 -11.78 25.22 -13.73
N LYS A 447 -11.60 24.10 -14.45
CA LYS A 447 -12.40 23.77 -15.64
C LYS A 447 -13.77 23.22 -15.30
N SER A 448 -13.99 22.79 -14.06
CA SER A 448 -15.30 22.33 -13.60
C SER A 448 -16.23 23.52 -13.39
N GLU A 449 -17.44 23.44 -13.94
CA GLU A 449 -18.49 24.44 -13.71
C GLU A 449 -18.93 24.48 -12.24
N LEU A 450 -18.75 23.37 -11.51
CA LEU A 450 -19.11 23.25 -10.10
C LEU A 450 -18.11 23.95 -9.18
N PHE A 451 -16.87 24.15 -9.61
CA PHE A 451 -15.80 24.66 -8.76
C PHE A 451 -16.17 26.01 -8.12
N LYS A 452 -16.85 26.88 -8.87
CA LYS A 452 -17.27 28.19 -8.37
C LYS A 452 -18.34 28.16 -7.27
N GLN A 453 -19.04 27.04 -7.13
CA GLN A 453 -20.19 26.85 -6.23
C GLN A 453 -19.88 25.88 -5.08
N ARG A 454 -18.62 25.46 -4.93
CA ARG A 454 -18.23 24.40 -4.00
C ARG A 454 -17.13 24.83 -3.05
N VAL A 455 -17.25 24.39 -1.81
CA VAL A 455 -16.19 24.38 -0.81
C VAL A 455 -15.20 23.26 -1.14
N LEU A 456 -13.91 23.57 -1.05
CA LEU A 456 -12.85 22.56 -1.07
C LEU A 456 -12.29 22.33 0.32
N LEU A 457 -12.11 21.07 0.67
CA LEU A 457 -11.52 20.66 1.92
C LEU A 457 -10.02 20.44 1.76
N ALA A 458 -9.22 20.98 2.68
CA ALA A 458 -7.78 20.81 2.73
C ALA A 458 -7.32 20.35 4.11
N THR A 459 -6.33 19.46 4.16
CA THR A 459 -5.80 18.95 5.43
C THR A 459 -4.31 18.64 5.35
N GLY A 460 -3.66 18.61 6.51
CA GLY A 460 -2.24 18.37 6.67
C GLY A 460 -1.88 18.49 8.15
N ASP A 461 -0.60 18.69 8.43
CA ASP A 461 -0.14 19.06 9.77
C ASP A 461 -0.64 20.45 10.19
N LEU A 462 -0.48 20.79 11.47
CA LEU A 462 -0.94 22.08 12.00
C LEU A 462 -0.24 23.26 11.30
N LEU A 463 1.03 23.11 10.94
CA LEU A 463 1.77 24.14 10.23
C LEU A 463 1.14 24.44 8.86
N THR A 464 0.79 23.41 8.09
CA THR A 464 0.08 23.55 6.80
C THR A 464 -1.20 24.36 6.98
N VAL A 465 -2.01 24.01 7.97
CA VAL A 465 -3.27 24.71 8.26
C VAL A 465 -3.03 26.17 8.61
N MET A 466 -2.07 26.45 9.48
CA MET A 466 -1.70 27.83 9.85
C MET A 466 -1.22 28.63 8.64
N ARG A 467 -0.46 28.02 7.73
CA ARG A 467 0.00 28.69 6.50
C ARG A 467 -1.13 28.94 5.52
N LEU A 468 -2.07 28.01 5.36
CA LEU A 468 -3.27 28.23 4.55
C LEU A 468 -4.12 29.39 5.07
N LEU A 469 -4.34 29.43 6.39
CA LEU A 469 -5.05 30.53 7.04
C LEU A 469 -4.30 31.86 6.85
N SER A 470 -2.98 31.87 7.01
CA SER A 470 -2.15 33.07 6.79
C SER A 470 -2.29 33.61 5.36
N VAL A 471 -2.31 32.73 4.34
CA VAL A 471 -2.52 33.14 2.94
C VAL A 471 -3.90 33.75 2.77
N ARG A 472 -4.94 33.12 3.32
CA ARG A 472 -6.33 33.61 3.27
C ARG A 472 -6.44 34.99 3.93
N ASP A 473 -5.86 35.18 5.10
CA ASP A 473 -5.95 36.42 5.86
C ASP A 473 -5.27 37.59 5.13
N VAL A 474 -4.07 37.36 4.58
CA VAL A 474 -3.36 38.37 3.79
C VAL A 474 -4.15 38.77 2.54
N ARG A 475 -4.69 37.79 1.80
CA ARG A 475 -5.49 38.07 0.59
C ARG A 475 -6.80 38.79 0.94
N THR A 476 -7.45 38.42 2.04
CA THR A 476 -8.67 39.06 2.53
C THR A 476 -8.43 40.51 2.94
N LEU A 477 -7.33 40.80 3.64
CA LEU A 477 -6.95 42.16 4.02
C LEU A 477 -6.71 43.04 2.79
N TYR A 478 -5.99 42.52 1.79
CA TYR A 478 -5.71 43.25 0.55
C TYR A 478 -7.00 43.63 -0.21
N MET A 479 -8.02 42.76 -0.17
CA MET A 479 -9.33 43.01 -0.78
C MET A 479 -10.23 44.01 -0.02
N ARG A 480 -9.84 44.45 1.18
CA ARG A 480 -10.55 45.54 1.87
C ARG A 480 -10.20 46.91 1.29
N THR A 481 -9.18 46.99 0.43
CA THR A 481 -8.83 48.24 -0.25
C THR A 481 -9.92 48.62 -1.27
N PRO A 482 -10.21 49.92 -1.47
CA PRO A 482 -11.29 50.38 -2.36
C PRO A 482 -11.15 49.98 -3.83
N VAL A 483 -9.98 49.47 -4.23
CA VAL A 483 -9.60 49.20 -5.62
C VAL A 483 -9.88 47.74 -6.02
N HIS A 484 -10.07 46.84 -5.07
CA HIS A 484 -10.19 45.41 -5.35
C HIS A 484 -11.64 44.93 -5.35
N ILE A 485 -11.97 44.07 -6.31
CA ILE A 485 -13.24 43.35 -6.34
C ILE A 485 -13.15 42.25 -5.29
N LYS A 486 -14.20 42.10 -4.46
CA LYS A 486 -14.28 41.01 -3.48
C LYS A 486 -14.62 39.71 -4.22
N ASP A 487 -13.59 38.99 -4.67
CA ASP A 487 -13.75 37.63 -5.23
C ASP A 487 -13.36 36.57 -4.18
N ILE A 488 -14.33 35.69 -3.87
CA ILE A 488 -14.19 34.56 -2.95
C ILE A 488 -13.10 33.58 -3.42
N HIS A 489 -12.91 33.45 -4.73
CA HIS A 489 -11.90 32.56 -5.30
C HIS A 489 -10.50 33.16 -5.21
N GLU A 490 -10.38 34.48 -5.34
CA GLU A 490 -9.11 35.16 -5.17
C GLU A 490 -8.65 35.12 -3.70
N ASN A 491 -9.55 35.30 -2.72
CA ASN A 491 -9.19 35.28 -1.29
C ASN A 491 -9.14 33.89 -0.67
N LEU A 492 -9.52 32.85 -1.41
CA LEU A 492 -9.52 31.46 -0.97
C LEU A 492 -10.53 31.12 0.14
N SER A 493 -11.61 31.89 0.30
CA SER A 493 -12.63 31.57 1.33
C SER A 493 -13.38 30.27 1.06
N TYR A 494 -13.35 29.77 -0.18
CA TYR A 494 -13.87 28.44 -0.55
C TYR A 494 -12.98 27.28 -0.06
N LEU A 495 -11.72 27.54 0.30
CA LEU A 495 -10.77 26.53 0.77
C LEU A 495 -10.81 26.46 2.29
N VAL A 496 -11.28 25.34 2.84
CA VAL A 496 -11.47 25.13 4.28
C VAL A 496 -10.39 24.17 4.80
N PRO A 497 -9.36 24.68 5.50
CA PRO A 497 -8.31 23.86 6.06
C PRO A 497 -8.67 23.34 7.46
N PHE A 498 -8.24 22.12 7.79
CA PHE A 498 -8.32 21.57 9.14
C PHE A 498 -7.14 20.64 9.45
N ALA A 499 -6.73 20.59 10.72
CA ALA A 499 -5.62 19.76 11.16
C ALA A 499 -6.01 18.29 11.18
N SER A 500 -5.15 17.45 10.64
CA SER A 500 -5.40 16.01 10.54
C SER A 500 -5.01 15.26 11.81
N LEU A 501 -5.49 14.03 11.96
CA LEU A 501 -5.56 13.35 13.26
C LEU A 501 -4.25 12.68 13.70
N PHE A 502 -3.35 12.28 12.79
CA PHE A 502 -2.12 11.56 13.14
C PHE A 502 -1.11 12.47 13.82
N HIS A 503 -0.91 13.69 13.34
CA HIS A 503 -0.05 14.66 14.03
C HIS A 503 -0.61 15.05 15.40
N ILE A 504 -1.93 15.09 15.57
CA ILE A 504 -2.58 15.26 16.87
C ILE A 504 -2.28 14.06 17.77
N ARG A 505 -2.35 12.84 17.23
CA ARG A 505 -1.99 11.62 17.94
C ARG A 505 -0.53 11.59 18.39
N MET A 506 0.40 12.05 17.57
CA MET A 506 1.82 12.20 17.92
C MET A 506 2.01 13.20 19.06
N THR A 507 1.33 14.35 18.96
CA THR A 507 1.36 15.40 19.96
C THR A 507 0.74 14.94 21.29
N GLY A 508 -0.34 14.16 21.27
CA GLY A 508 -0.94 13.57 22.45
C GLY A 508 -0.01 12.60 23.18
N ALA A 509 0.68 11.73 22.44
CA ALA A 509 1.70 10.84 23.03
C ALA A 509 2.86 11.63 23.66
N ALA A 510 3.34 12.68 22.97
CA ALA A 510 4.35 13.58 23.49
C ALA A 510 3.88 14.26 24.78
N ALA A 511 2.68 14.85 24.79
CA ALA A 511 2.12 15.54 25.94
C ALA A 511 2.02 14.61 27.17
N ILE A 512 1.55 13.37 26.99
CA ILE A 512 1.49 12.36 28.06
C ILE A 512 2.90 12.03 28.55
N LEU A 513 3.84 11.79 27.63
CA LEU A 513 5.22 11.51 28.00
C LEU A 513 5.80 12.65 28.84
N HIS A 514 5.76 13.89 28.36
CA HIS A 514 6.32 15.04 29.07
C HIS A 514 5.66 15.30 30.43
N THR A 515 4.34 15.07 30.54
CA THR A 515 3.60 15.27 31.79
C THR A 515 3.93 14.20 32.84
N HIS A 516 4.10 12.95 32.39
CA HIS A 516 4.17 11.78 33.26
C HIS A 516 5.54 11.06 33.25
N PHE A 517 6.54 11.61 32.56
CA PHE A 517 7.88 11.02 32.53
C PHE A 517 8.48 10.90 33.92
N GLY A 518 8.19 11.87 34.78
CA GLY A 518 8.88 12.04 36.04
C GLY A 518 10.32 12.52 35.85
N LYS A 519 11.04 12.66 36.95
CA LYS A 519 12.43 13.11 36.94
C LYS A 519 13.37 11.90 36.79
N PRO A 520 14.29 11.90 35.81
CA PRO A 520 15.26 10.82 35.64
C PRO A 520 16.13 10.60 36.88
N ASN A 521 16.50 9.35 37.13
CA ASN A 521 17.40 8.92 38.21
C ASN A 521 16.89 9.25 39.62
N VAL A 522 15.58 9.46 39.78
CA VAL A 522 14.94 9.59 41.09
C VAL A 522 14.87 8.22 41.75
N ARG A 523 14.92 8.20 43.08
CA ARG A 523 14.84 6.96 43.85
C ARG A 523 13.52 6.24 43.54
N PRO A 524 13.50 4.91 43.44
CA PRO A 524 12.28 4.17 43.14
C PRO A 524 11.11 4.52 44.07
N GLU A 525 11.36 4.78 45.35
CA GLU A 525 10.34 5.18 46.32
C GLU A 525 9.70 6.56 46.07
N ASP A 526 10.42 7.48 45.41
CA ASP A 526 9.99 8.87 45.20
C ASP A 526 9.23 9.04 43.87
N GLY A 527 9.31 8.07 42.96
CA GLY A 527 8.66 8.12 41.65
C GLY A 527 8.30 6.75 41.06
N PRO A 528 7.68 5.83 41.83
CA PRO A 528 7.47 4.45 41.41
C PRO A 528 6.51 4.34 40.20
N ALA A 529 5.59 5.30 40.05
CA ALA A 529 4.60 5.35 38.98
C ALA A 529 4.98 6.29 37.83
N SER A 530 6.25 6.70 37.71
CA SER A 530 6.70 7.54 36.59
C SER A 530 6.95 6.71 35.32
N LEU A 531 6.75 7.29 34.13
CA LEU A 531 7.09 6.59 32.89
C LEU A 531 8.58 6.32 32.76
N TRP A 532 9.44 7.18 33.33
CA TRP A 532 10.87 6.90 33.42
C TRP A 532 11.15 5.61 34.20
N ARG A 533 10.52 5.46 35.38
CA ARG A 533 10.66 4.24 36.18
C ARG A 533 10.16 3.01 35.45
N HIS A 534 9.00 3.10 34.78
CA HIS A 534 8.48 1.99 33.98
C HIS A 534 9.41 1.65 32.81
N ASN A 535 10.05 2.64 32.18
CA ASN A 535 11.04 2.42 31.12
C ASN A 535 12.28 1.67 31.64
N GLU A 536 12.73 1.96 32.86
CA GLU A 536 13.80 1.21 33.53
C GLU A 536 13.42 -0.23 33.87
N VAL A 537 12.23 -0.44 34.44
CA VAL A 537 11.72 -1.79 34.79
C VAL A 537 11.68 -2.68 33.56
N LEU A 538 11.25 -2.12 32.42
CA LEU A 538 11.22 -2.80 31.12
C LEU A 538 12.59 -2.89 30.43
N LYS A 539 13.67 -2.35 31.03
CA LYS A 539 15.04 -2.33 30.46
C LYS A 539 15.10 -1.77 29.04
N ARG A 540 14.28 -0.75 28.77
CA ARG A 540 14.22 -0.09 27.45
C ARG A 540 15.35 0.91 27.29
N LYS A 541 15.66 1.23 26.01
CA LYS A 541 16.57 2.32 25.68
C LYS A 541 16.05 3.63 26.27
N ASN A 542 16.97 4.52 26.63
CA ASN A 542 16.61 5.83 27.18
C ASN A 542 15.86 6.66 26.12
N ILE A 543 14.82 7.37 26.56
CA ILE A 543 14.01 8.24 25.69
C ILE A 543 14.48 9.69 25.90
N PRO A 544 15.03 10.35 24.87
CA PRO A 544 15.55 11.70 25.01
C PRO A 544 14.41 12.72 24.97
N ILE A 545 13.86 13.08 26.15
CA ILE A 545 12.70 13.99 26.29
C ILE A 545 12.92 15.35 25.62
N ASN A 546 14.15 15.86 25.61
CA ASN A 546 14.49 17.19 25.08
C ASN A 546 14.92 17.16 23.61
N GLN A 547 14.77 16.02 22.92
CA GLN A 547 15.17 15.84 21.53
C GLN A 547 14.06 15.10 20.77
N ALA A 548 14.29 14.93 19.47
CA ALA A 548 13.49 14.07 18.64
C ALA A 548 13.41 12.64 19.20
N PHE A 549 12.20 12.12 19.43
CA PHE A 549 11.97 10.74 19.85
C PHE A 549 11.06 9.98 18.88
N LYS A 550 11.21 8.65 18.86
CA LYS A 550 10.38 7.76 18.03
C LYS A 550 8.97 7.65 18.61
N TYR A 551 7.97 8.04 17.82
CA TYR A 551 6.56 8.01 18.21
C TYR A 551 6.12 6.65 18.76
N ARG A 552 6.47 5.57 18.06
CA ARG A 552 6.05 4.20 18.40
C ARG A 552 6.55 3.77 19.77
N THR A 553 7.82 4.05 20.07
CA THR A 553 8.44 3.73 21.36
C THR A 553 7.70 4.40 22.52
N VAL A 554 7.28 5.66 22.34
CA VAL A 554 6.53 6.41 23.36
C VAL A 554 5.12 5.85 23.52
N GLN A 555 4.40 5.62 22.43
CA GLN A 555 3.06 5.04 22.48
C GLN A 555 3.06 3.69 23.21
N ASP A 556 4.00 2.80 22.87
CA ASP A 556 4.07 1.48 23.49
C ASP A 556 4.43 1.58 24.98
N LEU A 557 5.29 2.52 25.40
CA LEU A 557 5.55 2.77 26.83
C LEU A 557 4.30 3.25 27.57
N VAL A 558 3.57 4.21 26.99
CA VAL A 558 2.32 4.73 27.56
C VAL A 558 1.29 3.60 27.70
N PHE A 559 1.12 2.78 26.67
CA PHE A 559 0.14 1.69 26.69
C PHE A 559 0.52 0.54 27.62
N HIS A 560 1.79 0.14 27.70
CA HIS A 560 2.21 -0.92 28.62
C HIS A 560 2.06 -0.45 30.09
N SER A 561 2.44 0.80 30.36
CA SER A 561 2.23 1.44 31.66
C SER A 561 0.74 1.52 32.02
N LEU A 562 -0.11 1.90 31.07
CA LEU A 562 -1.56 1.94 31.26
C LEU A 562 -2.13 0.55 31.55
N SER A 563 -1.78 -0.45 30.74
CA SER A 563 -2.26 -1.81 30.94
C SER A 563 -1.90 -2.35 32.33
N ALA A 564 -0.66 -2.19 32.79
CA ALA A 564 -0.24 -2.62 34.13
C ALA A 564 -1.05 -1.92 35.25
N ARG A 565 -1.28 -0.61 35.13
CA ARG A 565 -2.09 0.14 36.11
C ARG A 565 -3.54 -0.30 36.11
N LEU A 566 -4.14 -0.53 34.95
CA LEU A 566 -5.52 -1.00 34.84
C LEU A 566 -5.70 -2.39 35.46
N LEU A 567 -4.73 -3.28 35.29
CA LEU A 567 -4.71 -4.58 35.97
C LEU A 567 -4.66 -4.39 37.50
N ASP A 568 -3.78 -3.50 37.99
CA ASP A 568 -3.61 -3.28 39.43
C ASP A 568 -4.82 -2.58 40.09
N ILE A 569 -5.41 -1.54 39.47
CA ILE A 569 -6.59 -0.88 40.06
C ILE A 569 -7.81 -1.81 40.10
N VAL A 570 -7.96 -2.73 39.14
CA VAL A 570 -9.04 -3.72 39.15
C VAL A 570 -8.80 -4.75 40.25
N ARG A 571 -7.54 -5.15 40.48
CA ARG A 571 -7.17 -5.99 41.62
C ARG A 571 -7.56 -5.30 42.94
N ILE A 572 -7.20 -4.03 43.12
CA ILE A 572 -7.55 -3.24 44.31
C ILE A 572 -9.07 -3.19 44.53
N GLU A 573 -9.84 -2.80 43.51
CA GLU A 573 -11.30 -2.66 43.63
C GLU A 573 -12.05 -3.98 43.72
N SER A 574 -11.46 -5.07 43.24
CA SER A 574 -12.04 -6.40 43.39
C SER A 574 -12.03 -6.88 44.85
N GLY A 575 -11.17 -6.30 45.70
CA GLY A 575 -10.97 -6.74 47.09
C GLY A 575 -10.24 -8.08 47.22
N HIS A 576 -9.78 -8.68 46.13
CA HIS A 576 -9.02 -9.93 46.13
C HIS A 576 -7.50 -9.69 46.11
N GLU A 577 -6.75 -10.66 46.64
CA GLU A 577 -5.27 -10.58 46.70
C GLU A 577 -4.60 -10.51 45.32
N SER A 578 -5.23 -11.09 44.29
CA SER A 578 -4.74 -11.09 42.91
C SER A 578 -5.89 -11.18 41.91
N LEU A 579 -5.64 -10.78 40.66
CA LEU A 579 -6.58 -10.96 39.56
C LEU A 579 -6.91 -12.43 39.31
N THR A 580 -5.97 -13.36 39.58
CA THR A 580 -6.24 -14.80 39.48
C THR A 580 -7.33 -15.23 40.45
N ARG A 581 -7.25 -14.80 41.73
CA ARG A 581 -8.29 -15.09 42.73
C ARG A 581 -9.63 -14.45 42.37
N PHE A 582 -9.62 -13.23 41.84
CA PHE A 582 -10.84 -12.62 41.34
C PHE A 582 -11.44 -13.40 40.17
N GLY A 583 -10.61 -13.85 39.22
CA GLY A 583 -11.04 -14.70 38.11
C GLY A 583 -11.61 -16.04 38.56
N GLU A 584 -11.05 -16.65 39.61
CA GLU A 584 -11.58 -17.87 40.23
C GLU A 584 -12.95 -17.63 40.85
N HIS A 585 -13.13 -16.52 41.59
CA HIS A 585 -14.42 -16.12 42.13
C HIS A 585 -15.48 -15.92 41.03
N LEU A 586 -15.13 -15.23 39.94
CA LEU A 586 -16.01 -15.05 38.78
C LEU A 586 -16.33 -16.37 38.06
N ALA A 587 -15.53 -17.42 38.26
CA ALA A 587 -15.80 -18.75 37.71
C ALA A 587 -16.79 -19.56 38.54
N GLU A 588 -17.01 -19.19 39.82
CA GLU A 588 -18.00 -19.80 40.71
C GLU A 588 -19.42 -19.25 40.46
N LEU A 589 -19.53 -18.07 39.86
CA LEU A 589 -20.79 -17.40 39.53
C LEU A 589 -21.38 -17.90 38.19
N SER A 590 -22.68 -17.68 37.97
CA SER A 590 -23.27 -17.86 36.64
C SER A 590 -22.69 -16.82 35.66
N ASP A 591 -22.76 -17.08 34.35
CA ASP A 591 -22.13 -16.18 33.35
C ASP A 591 -22.70 -14.74 33.40
N ASP A 592 -24.00 -14.58 33.65
CA ASP A 592 -24.65 -13.27 33.77
C ASP A 592 -24.23 -12.54 35.06
N GLU A 593 -24.17 -13.25 36.19
CA GLU A 593 -23.71 -12.69 37.47
C GLU A 593 -22.22 -12.33 37.41
N ALA A 594 -21.40 -13.20 36.81
CA ALA A 594 -19.97 -12.97 36.64
C ALA A 594 -19.70 -11.75 35.75
N TRP A 595 -20.47 -11.60 34.65
CA TRP A 595 -20.36 -10.42 33.81
C TRP A 595 -20.80 -9.15 34.54
N ALA A 596 -21.92 -9.19 35.28
CA ALA A 596 -22.40 -8.06 36.06
C ALA A 596 -21.39 -7.64 37.13
N GLU A 597 -20.81 -8.60 37.85
CA GLU A 597 -19.82 -8.35 38.89
C GLU A 597 -18.51 -7.80 38.32
N LEU A 598 -17.99 -8.38 37.23
CA LEU A 598 -16.82 -7.84 36.53
C LEU A 598 -17.06 -6.38 36.10
N ARG A 599 -18.21 -6.11 35.47
CA ARG A 599 -18.54 -4.76 34.99
C ARG A 599 -18.70 -3.77 36.14
N ARG A 600 -19.25 -4.21 37.28
CA ARG A 600 -19.39 -3.40 38.50
C ARG A 600 -18.02 -3.04 39.08
N VAL A 601 -17.14 -4.03 39.27
CA VAL A 601 -15.77 -3.81 39.79
C VAL A 601 -14.98 -2.89 38.87
N VAL A 602 -15.00 -3.14 37.56
CA VAL A 602 -14.28 -2.29 36.59
C VAL A 602 -14.87 -0.88 36.54
N SER A 603 -16.19 -0.73 36.60
CA SER A 603 -16.84 0.57 36.67
C SER A 603 -16.39 1.37 37.90
N ASN A 604 -16.31 0.72 39.07
CA ASN A 604 -15.81 1.36 40.28
C ASN A 604 -14.33 1.77 40.13
N ALA A 605 -13.48 0.88 39.60
CA ALA A 605 -12.08 1.16 39.35
C ALA A 605 -11.86 2.33 38.40
N VAL A 606 -12.56 2.35 37.27
CA VAL A 606 -12.46 3.47 36.33
C VAL A 606 -12.94 4.76 37.01
N ASN A 607 -14.11 4.76 37.65
CA ASN A 607 -14.66 5.97 38.27
C ASN A 607 -13.76 6.55 39.36
N CYS A 608 -13.21 5.70 40.22
CA CYS A 608 -12.29 6.10 41.29
C CYS A 608 -10.98 6.61 40.68
N PHE A 609 -10.29 5.78 39.88
CA PHE A 609 -8.91 6.05 39.47
C PHE A 609 -8.76 6.97 38.25
N THR A 610 -9.86 7.46 37.66
CA THR A 610 -9.82 8.58 36.68
C THR A 610 -10.26 9.92 37.26
N THR A 611 -10.52 10.00 38.58
CA THR A 611 -10.97 11.21 39.28
C THR A 611 -9.90 11.65 40.28
N PRO A 612 -8.85 12.39 39.86
CA PRO A 612 -7.67 12.69 40.69
C PRO A 612 -7.98 13.37 42.03
N GLU A 613 -9.13 14.00 42.17
CA GLU A 613 -9.63 14.61 43.41
C GLU A 613 -9.80 13.58 44.54
N GLU A 614 -10.11 12.32 44.21
CA GLU A 614 -10.25 11.23 45.18
C GLU A 614 -8.92 10.85 45.86
N ALA A 615 -7.77 11.28 45.31
CA ALA A 615 -6.46 11.07 45.94
C ALA A 615 -6.23 11.98 47.16
N ASP A 616 -7.00 13.05 47.32
CA ASP A 616 -6.88 14.04 48.41
C ASP A 616 -5.42 14.54 48.60
N THR A 617 -4.77 14.16 49.69
CA THR A 617 -3.42 14.59 50.07
C THR A 617 -2.30 13.68 49.54
N ASP A 618 -2.64 12.58 48.87
CA ASP A 618 -1.70 11.59 48.36
C ASP A 618 -1.20 11.93 46.95
N ASP A 619 -0.06 12.61 46.88
CA ASP A 619 0.53 13.05 45.61
C ASP A 619 0.91 11.88 44.68
N MET A 620 1.26 10.71 45.24
CA MET A 620 1.72 9.57 44.47
C MET A 620 0.55 8.84 43.80
N LEU A 621 -0.52 8.61 44.57
CA LEU A 621 -1.78 8.08 44.04
C LEU A 621 -2.35 9.05 42.99
N ARG A 622 -2.36 10.35 43.30
CA ARG A 622 -2.81 11.41 42.38
C ARG A 622 -2.06 11.40 41.05
N ASN A 623 -0.74 11.25 41.08
CA ASN A 623 0.07 11.12 39.86
C ASN A 623 -0.34 9.90 39.02
N SER A 624 -0.63 8.77 39.65
CA SER A 624 -1.06 7.58 38.92
C SER A 624 -2.45 7.75 38.31
N MET A 625 -3.40 8.35 39.04
CA MET A 625 -4.76 8.61 38.57
C MET A 625 -4.80 9.60 37.40
N LEU A 626 -4.00 10.67 37.46
CA LEU A 626 -3.84 11.60 36.34
C LEU A 626 -3.35 10.86 35.07
N PHE A 627 -2.33 10.02 35.22
CA PHE A 627 -1.83 9.24 34.09
C PHE A 627 -2.89 8.27 33.56
N ILE A 628 -3.62 7.55 34.42
CA ILE A 628 -4.66 6.60 34.00
C ILE A 628 -5.72 7.34 33.18
N ARG A 629 -6.22 8.48 33.67
CA ARG A 629 -7.18 9.35 32.96
C ARG A 629 -6.65 9.78 31.59
N ASP A 630 -5.45 10.36 31.55
CA ASP A 630 -4.88 10.94 30.34
C ASP A 630 -4.54 9.85 29.29
N ALA A 631 -4.01 8.71 29.74
CA ALA A 631 -3.65 7.59 28.87
C ALA A 631 -4.88 6.79 28.39
N LEU A 632 -5.94 6.66 29.20
CA LEU A 632 -7.22 6.11 28.76
C LEU A 632 -7.85 6.99 27.69
N LEU A 633 -7.88 8.31 27.89
CA LEU A 633 -8.39 9.26 26.89
C LEU A 633 -7.64 9.09 25.56
N PHE A 634 -6.32 9.01 25.60
CA PHE A 634 -5.49 8.79 24.42
C PHE A 634 -5.70 7.42 23.77
N ARG A 635 -5.88 6.37 24.57
CA ARG A 635 -6.21 5.03 24.06
C ARG A 635 -7.57 5.03 23.35
N CYS A 636 -8.60 5.60 23.97
CA CYS A 636 -9.94 5.71 23.40
C CYS A 636 -9.94 6.52 22.10
N PHE A 637 -9.15 7.59 22.03
CA PHE A 637 -8.95 8.33 20.78
C PHE A 637 -8.43 7.40 19.66
N ILE A 638 -7.37 6.64 19.94
CA ILE A 638 -6.77 5.72 18.96
C ILE A 638 -7.72 4.57 18.60
N THR A 639 -8.42 3.96 19.57
CA THR A 639 -9.33 2.85 19.27
C THR A 639 -10.61 3.30 18.59
N SER A 640 -11.01 4.57 18.77
CA SER A 640 -12.13 5.19 18.04
C SER A 640 -11.79 5.48 16.58
N ILE A 641 -10.55 5.91 16.31
CA ILE A 641 -10.00 5.99 14.95
C ILE A 641 -10.12 4.62 14.29
N LYS A 642 -9.56 3.58 14.92
CA LYS A 642 -9.54 2.22 14.34
C LYS A 642 -10.93 1.73 13.98
N CYS A 643 -11.94 1.91 14.85
CA CYS A 643 -13.31 1.42 14.57
C CYS A 643 -14.18 2.38 13.74
N GLY A 644 -13.66 3.56 13.34
CA GLY A 644 -14.42 4.55 12.58
C GLY A 644 -15.55 5.20 13.38
N ASN A 645 -15.38 5.35 14.70
CA ASN A 645 -16.33 6.03 15.60
C ASN A 645 -16.05 7.53 15.64
N THR A 646 -16.52 8.24 14.61
CA THR A 646 -16.31 9.68 14.47
C THR A 646 -16.94 10.48 15.61
N ALA A 647 -18.08 10.06 16.13
CA ALA A 647 -18.73 10.78 17.22
C ALA A 647 -17.90 10.74 18.52
N MET A 648 -17.23 9.63 18.83
CA MET A 648 -16.28 9.59 19.96
C MET A 648 -15.00 10.42 19.70
N ILE A 649 -14.53 10.47 18.46
CA ILE A 649 -13.39 11.35 18.13
C ILE A 649 -13.80 12.82 18.21
N GLU A 650 -15.01 13.17 17.78
CA GLU A 650 -15.58 14.51 17.92
C GLU A 650 -15.73 14.90 19.39
N LEU A 651 -16.14 13.94 20.22
CA LEU A 651 -16.18 14.10 21.68
C LEU A 651 -14.80 14.50 22.24
N ILE A 652 -13.74 13.86 21.76
CA ILE A 652 -12.39 14.03 22.29
C ILE A 652 -11.68 15.25 21.69
N LEU A 653 -11.85 15.53 20.38
CA LEU A 653 -11.06 16.53 19.63
C LEU A 653 -11.89 17.49 18.75
N LYS A 654 -13.19 17.27 18.58
CA LYS A 654 -14.11 18.06 17.70
C LYS A 654 -13.71 18.12 16.20
N SER A 655 -12.83 17.24 15.71
CA SER A 655 -12.38 17.16 14.30
C SER A 655 -12.37 15.71 13.79
N ASN A 656 -12.68 15.45 12.50
CA ASN A 656 -12.86 14.09 11.98
C ASN A 656 -12.68 13.93 10.45
N MET A 657 -11.58 13.34 9.98
CA MET A 657 -11.52 12.67 8.66
C MET A 657 -10.64 11.42 8.71
N LEU A 658 -11.19 10.30 8.23
CA LEU A 658 -10.57 8.96 8.26
C LEU A 658 -10.64 8.28 6.90
N VAL A 659 -9.67 7.41 6.63
CA VAL A 659 -9.58 6.56 5.44
C VAL A 659 -9.48 5.09 5.82
N ASN A 660 -10.03 4.19 5.01
CA ASN A 660 -9.87 2.75 5.19
C ASN A 660 -9.35 2.15 3.87
N MET A 661 -8.09 1.72 3.86
CA MET A 661 -7.44 1.22 2.64
C MET A 661 -7.63 -0.29 2.42
N THR A 662 -8.12 -1.01 3.44
CA THR A 662 -8.28 -2.47 3.40
C THR A 662 -9.74 -2.89 3.21
N GLY A 663 -10.68 -2.03 3.59
CA GLY A 663 -12.11 -2.35 3.69
C GLY A 663 -12.46 -3.21 4.91
N ASN A 664 -11.49 -3.53 5.77
CA ASN A 664 -11.68 -4.40 6.94
C ASN A 664 -12.22 -3.62 8.15
N GLN A 665 -12.93 -4.33 9.03
CA GLN A 665 -13.30 -3.81 10.34
C GLN A 665 -12.04 -3.49 11.16
N ASN A 666 -12.04 -2.37 11.87
CA ASN A 666 -10.90 -1.84 12.62
C ASN A 666 -9.68 -1.37 11.77
N GLY A 667 -9.84 -1.27 10.44
CA GLY A 667 -8.77 -0.88 9.50
C GLY A 667 -8.72 0.61 9.13
N TRP A 668 -9.42 1.48 9.87
CA TRP A 668 -9.44 2.92 9.63
C TRP A 668 -8.12 3.58 10.11
N LYS A 669 -7.65 4.55 9.33
CA LYS A 669 -6.43 5.34 9.56
C LYS A 669 -6.70 6.83 9.35
N GLU A 670 -5.91 7.66 10.00
CA GLU A 670 -5.93 9.12 9.85
C GLU A 670 -5.47 9.52 8.43
N THR A 671 -6.05 10.58 7.86
CA THR A 671 -5.74 11.00 6.47
C THR A 671 -4.28 11.42 6.30
N ASP A 672 -3.70 12.12 7.26
CA ASP A 672 -2.28 12.50 7.25
C ASP A 672 -1.33 11.32 7.51
N LEU A 673 -1.73 10.28 8.24
CA LEU A 673 -0.95 9.04 8.29
C LEU A 673 -0.87 8.38 6.90
N LEU A 674 -1.95 8.41 6.14
CA LEU A 674 -1.93 7.97 4.74
C LEU A 674 -0.97 8.83 3.89
N GLN A 675 -0.94 10.14 4.09
CA GLN A 675 0.00 11.04 3.42
C GLN A 675 1.45 10.71 3.79
N GLU A 676 1.72 10.37 5.05
CA GLU A 676 3.06 9.95 5.49
C GLU A 676 3.48 8.60 4.92
N HIS A 677 2.54 7.68 4.73
CA HIS A 677 2.84 6.48 3.93
C HIS A 677 3.23 6.84 2.49
N MET A 678 2.55 7.80 1.84
CA MET A 678 2.95 8.24 0.49
C MET A 678 4.37 8.85 0.51
N ASN A 679 4.69 9.66 1.53
CA ASN A 679 6.04 10.18 1.74
C ASN A 679 7.08 9.06 1.87
N TYR A 680 6.79 8.03 2.67
CA TYR A 680 7.66 6.86 2.83
C TYR A 680 7.93 6.18 1.48
N TRP A 681 6.89 5.89 0.70
CA TRP A 681 7.03 5.26 -0.61
C TRP A 681 7.90 6.08 -1.57
N ILE A 682 7.72 7.39 -1.59
CA ILE A 682 8.50 8.30 -2.43
C ILE A 682 9.96 8.34 -1.96
N LYS A 683 10.20 8.44 -0.64
CA LYS A 683 11.54 8.59 -0.05
C LYS A 683 12.37 7.31 -0.13
N ILE A 684 11.77 6.17 0.20
CA ILE A 684 12.49 4.92 0.46
C ILE A 684 12.49 4.00 -0.76
N ILE A 685 11.34 3.87 -1.43
CA ILE A 685 11.15 2.85 -2.47
C ILE A 685 11.33 3.44 -3.88
N TYR A 686 10.66 4.55 -4.17
CA TYR A 686 10.58 5.12 -5.52
C TYR A 686 11.62 6.21 -5.82
N LYS A 687 12.41 6.61 -4.82
CA LYS A 687 13.54 7.52 -5.00
C LYS A 687 14.54 6.88 -5.96
N ALA A 688 14.68 7.45 -7.15
CA ALA A 688 15.71 7.03 -8.09
C ALA A 688 17.11 7.26 -7.50
N ARG A 689 18.07 6.40 -7.87
CA ARG A 689 19.48 6.54 -7.48
C ARG A 689 20.30 7.09 -8.65
N GLY A 690 21.40 7.79 -8.34
CA GLY A 690 22.32 8.34 -9.33
C GLY A 690 21.74 9.52 -10.12
N SER A 691 22.10 9.65 -11.40
CA SER A 691 21.74 10.81 -12.24
C SER A 691 20.23 10.99 -12.49
N ASN A 692 19.41 9.99 -12.17
CA ASN A 692 17.94 10.05 -12.31
C ASN A 692 17.23 10.47 -11.01
N ALA A 693 17.96 10.63 -9.90
CA ALA A 693 17.45 11.17 -8.64
C ALA A 693 17.10 12.66 -8.83
N SER A 694 15.87 12.94 -9.26
CA SER A 694 15.42 14.28 -9.58
C SER A 694 13.97 14.51 -9.17
N TRP A 695 13.63 15.74 -8.83
CA TRP A 695 12.25 16.14 -8.56
C TRP A 695 11.30 15.85 -9.73
N LYS A 696 11.78 15.96 -10.97
CA LYS A 696 11.02 15.58 -12.16
C LYS A 696 10.61 14.12 -12.11
N TRP A 697 11.52 13.22 -11.74
CA TRP A 697 11.21 11.81 -11.60
C TRP A 697 10.19 11.55 -10.49
N LEU A 698 10.35 12.17 -9.32
CA LEU A 698 9.42 12.03 -8.21
C LEU A 698 8.01 12.51 -8.58
N SER A 699 7.94 13.63 -9.30
CA SER A 699 6.70 14.15 -9.89
C SER A 699 6.06 13.16 -10.87
N GLU A 700 6.85 12.47 -11.68
CA GLU A 700 6.36 11.47 -12.64
C GLU A 700 5.83 10.18 -11.99
N ILE A 701 6.49 9.68 -10.94
CA ILE A 701 6.13 8.39 -10.33
C ILE A 701 5.04 8.49 -9.27
N SER A 702 4.93 9.63 -8.56
CA SER A 702 4.03 9.76 -7.42
C SER A 702 2.57 9.42 -7.74
N PRO A 703 1.97 9.87 -8.87
CA PRO A 703 0.60 9.49 -9.23
C PRO A 703 0.40 7.99 -9.48
N CYS A 704 1.47 7.21 -9.62
CA CYS A 704 1.40 5.78 -9.87
C CYS A 704 1.46 4.92 -8.59
N ILE A 705 1.71 5.52 -7.41
CA ILE A 705 2.00 4.77 -6.17
C ILE A 705 0.91 3.74 -5.84
N THR A 706 -0.36 4.15 -5.83
CA THR A 706 -1.49 3.26 -5.48
C THR A 706 -1.59 2.08 -6.45
N VAL A 707 -1.46 2.33 -7.74
CA VAL A 707 -1.55 1.29 -8.79
C VAL A 707 -0.36 0.34 -8.75
N LEU A 708 0.85 0.87 -8.53
CA LEU A 708 2.05 0.04 -8.39
C LEU A 708 1.99 -0.85 -7.15
N ARG A 709 1.33 -0.37 -6.08
CA ARG A 709 1.04 -1.17 -4.87
C ARG A 709 -0.01 -2.24 -5.14
N GLU A 710 -1.12 -1.91 -5.82
CA GLU A 710 -2.13 -2.91 -6.22
C GLU A 710 -1.50 -4.03 -7.07
N LEU A 711 -0.64 -3.67 -8.02
CA LEU A 711 0.11 -4.63 -8.82
C LEU A 711 1.00 -5.52 -7.94
N ALA A 712 1.68 -4.95 -6.94
CA ALA A 712 2.51 -5.73 -6.03
C ALA A 712 1.70 -6.71 -5.18
N THR A 713 0.56 -6.27 -4.64
CA THR A 713 -0.37 -7.15 -3.92
C THR A 713 -0.87 -8.28 -4.82
N GLN A 714 -1.25 -7.96 -6.07
CA GLN A 714 -1.71 -8.95 -7.04
C GLN A 714 -0.62 -9.99 -7.36
N VAL A 715 0.62 -9.55 -7.58
CA VAL A 715 1.77 -10.43 -7.80
C VAL A 715 2.02 -11.32 -6.59
N ASN A 716 2.10 -10.75 -5.39
CA ASN A 716 2.38 -11.50 -4.17
C ASN A 716 1.27 -12.51 -3.87
N THR A 717 0.01 -12.13 -4.02
CA THR A 717 -1.13 -13.07 -3.83
C THR A 717 -1.09 -14.24 -4.81
N THR A 718 -0.56 -14.01 -6.02
CA THR A 718 -0.50 -15.02 -7.09
C THR A 718 0.74 -15.90 -7.01
N LEU A 719 1.91 -15.34 -6.64
CA LEU A 719 3.21 -15.98 -6.80
C LEU A 719 3.98 -16.20 -5.49
N ALA A 720 3.69 -15.43 -4.44
CA ALA A 720 4.36 -15.61 -3.15
C ALA A 720 3.65 -16.71 -2.35
N PRO A 721 4.39 -17.47 -1.51
CA PRO A 721 3.74 -18.35 -0.54
C PRO A 721 2.79 -17.53 0.34
N ARG A 722 1.70 -18.15 0.79
CA ARG A 722 0.78 -17.54 1.77
C ARG A 722 1.51 -17.38 3.10
N ASN A 723 2.23 -16.28 3.25
CA ASN A 723 2.75 -15.82 4.52
C ASN A 723 1.57 -15.25 5.34
N SER A 724 1.67 -15.29 6.67
CA SER A 724 0.68 -14.62 7.50
C SER A 724 0.76 -13.11 7.25
N ASN A 725 -0.32 -12.49 6.78
CA ASN A 725 -0.46 -11.03 6.69
C ASN A 725 -0.61 -10.36 8.08
N HIS A 726 -0.16 -11.02 9.14
CA HIS A 726 -0.23 -10.53 10.50
C HIS A 726 1.17 -10.62 11.09
N HIS A 727 1.80 -9.46 11.30
CA HIS A 727 2.92 -9.39 12.23
C HIS A 727 2.45 -9.95 13.58
N THR A 728 3.13 -10.99 14.05
CA THR A 728 2.83 -11.54 15.37
C THR A 728 3.31 -10.53 16.41
N THR A 729 2.38 -9.90 17.13
CA THR A 729 2.74 -9.00 18.23
C THR A 729 3.58 -9.77 19.24
N PRO A 730 4.78 -9.28 19.63
CA PRO A 730 5.58 -9.91 20.66
C PRO A 730 4.77 -10.10 21.96
N ASN A 731 5.00 -11.21 22.65
CA ASN A 731 4.26 -11.52 23.87
C ASN A 731 4.56 -10.49 24.97
N LEU A 732 3.52 -9.76 25.39
CA LEU A 732 3.61 -8.67 26.35
C LEU A 732 3.52 -9.12 27.82
N GLN A 733 3.23 -10.39 28.08
CA GLN A 733 2.89 -10.90 29.42
C GLN A 733 3.97 -10.63 30.47
N ALA A 734 5.24 -10.93 30.17
CA ALA A 734 6.35 -10.77 31.11
C ALA A 734 6.62 -9.29 31.47
N ASP A 735 6.45 -8.39 30.50
CA ASP A 735 6.58 -6.94 30.70
C ASP A 735 5.50 -6.42 31.66
N LEU A 736 4.25 -6.86 31.48
CA LEU A 736 3.14 -6.47 32.34
C LEU A 736 3.28 -7.04 33.74
N GLU A 737 3.70 -8.30 33.87
CA GLU A 737 3.97 -8.90 35.19
C GLU A 737 5.05 -8.12 35.96
N ALA A 738 6.12 -7.70 35.28
CA ALA A 738 7.17 -6.89 35.90
C ALA A 738 6.67 -5.51 36.35
N LEU A 739 5.87 -4.84 35.51
CA LEU A 739 5.29 -3.53 35.84
C LEU A 739 4.25 -3.61 36.95
N THR A 740 3.30 -4.55 36.87
CA THR A 740 2.27 -4.75 37.89
C THR A 740 2.91 -5.09 39.24
N LYS A 741 3.89 -5.99 39.26
CA LYS A 741 4.65 -6.29 40.48
C LYS A 741 5.33 -5.04 41.06
N SER A 742 5.94 -4.20 40.22
CA SER A 742 6.56 -2.94 40.67
C SER A 742 5.55 -1.97 41.29
N LEU A 743 4.33 -1.91 40.74
CA LEU A 743 3.24 -1.06 41.25
C LEU A 743 2.70 -1.58 42.60
N GLU A 744 2.52 -2.90 42.70
CA GLU A 744 2.05 -3.60 43.90
C GLU A 744 3.06 -3.45 45.06
N GLU A 745 4.34 -3.75 44.82
CA GLU A 745 5.41 -3.63 45.84
C GLU A 745 5.55 -2.19 46.34
N SER A 746 5.30 -1.21 45.48
CA SER A 746 5.35 0.22 45.81
C SER A 746 4.01 0.76 46.35
N LYS A 747 2.97 -0.08 46.40
CA LYS A 747 1.61 0.25 46.87
C LYS A 747 1.03 1.51 46.23
N VAL A 748 1.27 1.72 44.95
CA VAL A 748 0.93 2.98 44.24
C VAL A 748 -0.57 3.31 44.34
N HIS A 749 -1.43 2.30 44.26
CA HIS A 749 -2.88 2.47 44.21
C HIS A 749 -3.59 2.29 45.56
N GLU A 750 -2.86 2.02 46.65
CA GLU A 750 -3.40 2.03 48.02
C GLU A 750 -3.31 3.45 48.59
N TYR A 751 -4.41 4.05 49.06
CA TYR A 751 -4.41 5.40 49.63
C TYR A 751 -3.48 5.52 50.85
N ASN A 752 -2.62 6.54 50.86
CA ASN A 752 -1.74 6.85 51.97
C ASN A 752 -1.55 8.38 52.12
N PRO A 753 -2.13 9.02 53.16
CA PRO A 753 -2.06 10.47 53.35
C PRO A 753 -0.66 10.97 53.71
N ALA A 754 0.29 10.08 54.04
CA ALA A 754 1.67 10.47 54.34
C ALA A 754 2.52 10.72 53.06
N ARG A 755 2.01 10.38 51.87
CA ARG A 755 2.74 10.51 50.60
C ARG A 755 2.63 11.92 50.03
N CYS A 756 3.55 12.78 50.46
CA CYS A 756 3.72 14.13 49.94
C CYS A 756 5.00 14.22 49.10
N LEU A 757 4.87 14.45 47.80
CA LEU A 757 5.97 14.54 46.86
C LEU A 757 6.46 15.98 46.72
N ALA A 758 7.77 16.14 46.47
CA ALA A 758 8.32 17.44 46.09
C ALA A 758 7.62 17.99 44.83
N LYS A 759 7.46 19.31 44.72
CA LYS A 759 6.75 19.97 43.60
C LYS A 759 7.24 19.54 42.22
N THR A 760 8.54 19.25 42.07
CA THR A 760 9.14 18.79 40.81
C THR A 760 8.78 17.35 40.41
N LEU A 761 8.22 16.57 41.32
CA LEU A 761 7.81 15.17 41.12
C LEU A 761 6.28 15.04 40.96
N ARG A 762 5.53 16.11 41.21
CA ARG A 762 4.07 16.12 41.02
C ARG A 762 3.75 16.30 39.54
N ALA A 763 2.93 15.40 39.00
CA ALA A 763 2.37 15.55 37.67
C ALA A 763 1.40 16.73 37.64
N ARG A 764 1.50 17.54 36.58
CA ARG A 764 0.58 18.64 36.34
C ARG A 764 -0.75 18.07 35.88
N ASP A 765 -1.86 18.56 36.42
CA ASP A 765 -3.16 18.31 35.82
C ASP A 765 -3.31 19.21 34.59
N VAL A 766 -3.03 18.63 33.42
CA VAL A 766 -3.06 19.35 32.13
C VAL A 766 -4.47 19.69 31.69
N LEU A 767 -5.48 18.89 32.05
CA LEU A 767 -6.89 19.20 31.75
C LEU A 767 -7.38 20.37 32.59
N ALA A 768 -7.12 20.36 33.91
CA ALA A 768 -7.48 21.48 34.78
C ALA A 768 -6.75 22.77 34.36
N ALA A 769 -5.47 22.67 33.99
CA ALA A 769 -4.71 23.80 33.47
C ALA A 769 -5.28 24.33 32.13
N GLY A 770 -5.69 23.44 31.23
CA GLY A 770 -6.35 23.79 29.97
C GLY A 770 -7.68 24.50 30.21
N LEU A 771 -8.52 23.99 31.12
CA LEU A 771 -9.79 24.59 31.49
C LEU A 771 -9.61 26.01 32.05
N HIS A 772 -8.66 26.20 32.97
CA HIS A 772 -8.34 27.53 33.49
C HIS A 772 -7.87 28.47 32.38
N SER A 773 -7.10 27.97 31.40
CA SER A 773 -6.67 28.77 30.24
C SER A 773 -7.82 29.15 29.31
N LEU A 774 -8.88 28.34 29.22
CA LEU A 774 -10.08 28.68 28.45
C LEU A 774 -10.93 29.76 29.14
N GLN A 775 -10.80 29.91 30.46
CA GLN A 775 -11.55 30.88 31.28
C GLN A 775 -10.78 32.18 31.55
N SER A 776 -9.48 32.23 31.24
CA SER A 776 -8.64 33.40 31.52
C SER A 776 -8.90 34.55 30.54
N TYR A 777 -8.56 35.78 30.95
CA TYR A 777 -8.55 36.92 30.04
C TYR A 777 -7.63 36.67 28.83
N ASN A 778 -8.07 37.03 27.62
CA ASN A 778 -7.36 36.73 26.35
C ASN A 778 -7.20 35.21 26.13
N SER A 779 -8.26 34.45 26.47
CA SER A 779 -8.33 32.99 26.33
C SER A 779 -8.15 32.56 24.86
N PRO A 780 -7.83 31.28 24.60
CA PRO A 780 -7.92 30.72 23.25
C PRO A 780 -9.28 30.95 22.58
N ILE A 781 -10.37 30.99 23.36
CA ILE A 781 -11.73 31.31 22.86
C ILE A 781 -11.81 32.77 22.42
N ASP A 782 -11.31 33.71 23.24
CA ASP A 782 -11.28 35.14 22.89
C ASP A 782 -10.46 35.38 21.63
N LYS A 783 -9.27 34.74 21.55
CA LYS A 783 -8.41 34.79 20.36
C LYS A 783 -9.13 34.20 19.15
N PHE A 784 -9.77 33.04 19.28
CA PHE A 784 -10.55 32.43 18.21
C PHE A 784 -11.66 33.38 17.73
N ASN A 785 -12.47 33.93 18.63
CA ASN A 785 -13.56 34.85 18.28
C ASN A 785 -13.06 36.16 17.66
N LYS A 786 -11.90 36.65 18.10
CA LYS A 786 -11.27 37.86 17.55
C LYS A 786 -10.78 37.67 16.12
N TYR A 787 -10.21 36.51 15.79
CA TYR A 787 -9.54 36.27 14.51
C TYR A 787 -10.30 35.32 13.55
N ARG A 788 -11.41 34.72 13.99
CA ARG A 788 -12.20 33.79 13.16
C ARG A 788 -12.66 34.47 11.87
N PHE A 789 -12.60 33.70 10.78
CA PHE A 789 -13.09 34.11 9.46
C PHE A 789 -12.49 35.41 8.90
N GLY A 790 -11.27 35.77 9.32
CA GLY A 790 -10.58 36.98 8.87
C GLY A 790 -11.16 38.26 9.47
N ALA A 791 -11.91 38.19 10.58
CA ALA A 791 -12.39 39.38 11.28
C ALA A 791 -11.21 40.15 11.90
N GLN A 792 -11.10 41.42 11.53
CA GLN A 792 -10.77 42.50 12.45
C GLN A 792 -11.92 43.47 12.25
N ASN A 793 -12.72 43.66 13.28
CA ASN A 793 -13.86 44.56 13.29
C ASN A 793 -13.42 45.83 14.03
N PRO A 794 -12.76 46.82 13.39
CA PRO A 794 -12.75 48.15 13.97
C PRO A 794 -14.11 48.75 13.65
N ASN A 795 -14.89 48.94 14.70
CA ASN A 795 -16.04 49.83 14.68
C ASN A 795 -15.61 51.14 13.97
N PRO A 796 -16.26 51.57 12.86
CA PRO A 796 -15.81 52.74 12.09
C PRO A 796 -15.88 54.08 12.86
N ASN A 797 -16.32 54.04 14.12
CA ASN A 797 -16.42 55.18 15.03
C ASN A 797 -15.40 55.18 16.18
N GLU A 798 -14.50 54.20 16.26
CA GLU A 798 -13.36 54.30 17.18
C GLU A 798 -12.27 55.14 16.50
N PRO A 799 -11.79 56.23 17.13
CA PRO A 799 -10.68 56.99 16.58
C PRO A 799 -9.49 56.04 16.47
N GLU A 800 -8.78 56.10 15.34
CA GLU A 800 -7.49 55.45 15.12
C GLU A 800 -6.51 55.91 16.19
N GLY A 801 -6.58 55.27 17.36
CA GLY A 801 -5.52 55.29 18.35
C GLY A 801 -4.39 54.47 17.76
N MET A 802 -3.21 55.09 17.66
CA MET A 802 -1.96 54.44 17.29
C MET A 802 -1.88 53.05 17.91
N GLY A 803 -2.16 52.03 17.11
CA GLY A 803 -1.98 50.64 17.49
C GLY A 803 -0.50 50.33 17.40
N ASP A 804 0.07 49.95 18.53
CA ASP A 804 1.48 49.70 18.77
C ASP A 804 2.18 48.99 17.59
N GLU A 805 3.18 49.67 17.01
CA GLU A 805 4.11 49.09 16.04
C GLU A 805 5.10 48.09 16.68
N ASP A 806 4.99 47.81 17.98
CA ASP A 806 5.95 46.99 18.72
C ASP A 806 5.71 45.47 18.68
N GLU A 807 4.54 44.97 18.26
CA GLU A 807 4.28 43.51 18.23
C GLU A 807 4.75 42.78 16.95
N ARG A 808 5.34 43.48 15.97
CA ARG A 808 5.88 42.81 14.75
C ARG A 808 7.37 42.46 14.83
N ASN A 809 8.05 42.75 15.94
CA ASN A 809 9.51 42.56 16.07
C ASN A 809 9.98 41.77 17.31
N GLU A 810 9.13 41.01 18.00
CA GLU A 810 9.57 40.09 19.06
C GLU A 810 10.12 38.75 18.53
N ASN A 811 11.00 38.80 17.52
CA ASN A 811 11.80 37.65 17.10
C ASN A 811 13.31 37.82 17.36
N THR A 812 13.69 38.72 18.28
CA THR A 812 15.07 38.80 18.80
C THR A 812 15.15 39.36 20.23
N SER A 813 15.59 38.48 21.14
CA SER A 813 16.32 38.70 22.41
C SER A 813 15.64 39.37 23.63
N ASN A 814 15.46 38.53 24.65
CA ASN A 814 15.43 38.75 26.12
C ASN A 814 14.24 39.48 26.77
N SER A 815 13.36 38.73 27.45
CA SER A 815 13.51 38.47 28.90
C SER A 815 12.52 37.39 29.41
N GLN A 816 12.94 36.73 30.48
CA GLN A 816 12.37 35.53 31.09
C GLN A 816 10.98 35.78 31.71
N GLU A 817 9.91 35.31 31.07
CA GLU A 817 8.75 34.71 31.74
C GLU A 817 8.01 33.81 30.74
N SER A 818 7.96 32.52 31.06
CA SER A 818 7.78 31.42 30.11
C SER A 818 6.34 31.21 29.64
N GLN A 819 5.99 31.71 28.46
CA GLN A 819 5.05 31.04 27.57
C GLN A 819 5.85 30.11 26.65
N ASN A 820 6.20 28.92 27.17
CA ASN A 820 6.77 27.86 26.33
C ASN A 820 5.65 27.30 25.46
N GLU A 821 5.51 27.77 24.22
CA GLU A 821 4.99 26.90 23.16
C GLU A 821 6.01 25.77 22.99
N ILE A 822 5.72 24.62 23.60
CA ILE A 822 6.57 23.44 23.50
C ILE A 822 6.37 22.87 22.09
N GLN A 823 7.30 23.17 21.18
CA GLN A 823 7.40 22.46 19.92
C GLN A 823 7.90 21.04 20.20
N PHE A 824 7.01 20.04 20.13
CA PHE A 824 7.38 18.64 20.30
C PHE A 824 8.02 18.10 19.02
N ASN A 825 9.33 17.86 19.04
CA ASN A 825 9.99 17.15 17.95
C ASN A 825 9.71 15.65 18.10
N VAL A 826 8.76 15.13 17.32
CA VAL A 826 8.43 13.69 17.29
C VAL A 826 8.74 13.16 15.90
N VAL A 827 9.44 12.02 15.83
CA VAL A 827 9.82 11.39 14.56
C VAL A 827 8.99 10.13 14.35
N VAL A 828 8.38 10.03 13.17
CA VAL A 828 7.76 8.79 12.68
C VAL A 828 8.89 7.83 12.31
N ASP A 829 8.79 6.58 12.77
CA ASP A 829 9.77 5.55 12.41
C ASP A 829 9.62 5.28 10.90
N ASN A 830 10.49 5.90 10.09
CA ASN A 830 10.68 5.52 8.69
C ASN A 830 11.49 4.22 8.70
N GLY A 831 10.87 3.14 9.17
CA GLY A 831 11.47 1.88 9.62
C GLY A 831 12.92 1.71 9.20
N ASP A 832 13.82 1.60 10.19
CA ASP A 832 15.22 1.26 10.00
C ASP A 832 15.33 -0.09 9.27
N GLY A 833 15.17 -0.12 7.95
CA GLY A 833 15.45 -1.21 7.02
C GLY A 833 14.81 -2.60 7.24
N GLU A 834 14.24 -2.91 8.40
CA GLU A 834 13.98 -4.30 8.82
C GLU A 834 12.55 -4.57 9.30
N ASP A 835 11.77 -3.57 9.76
CA ASP A 835 10.50 -3.85 10.48
C ASP A 835 9.21 -3.22 9.88
N MET A 836 9.28 -2.55 8.73
CA MET A 836 8.07 -2.23 7.94
C MET A 836 8.16 -3.04 6.66
N ASP A 837 7.46 -4.18 6.61
CA ASP A 837 7.25 -4.83 5.33
C ASP A 837 6.51 -3.81 4.44
N PRO A 838 7.08 -3.40 3.29
CA PRO A 838 6.39 -2.52 2.33
C PRO A 838 5.00 -3.09 1.92
N PHE A 839 4.74 -4.36 2.19
CA PHE A 839 3.49 -5.04 1.91
C PHE A 839 2.59 -5.23 3.13
N ASP A 840 2.96 -4.78 4.34
CA ASP A 840 2.05 -4.89 5.48
C ASP A 840 1.00 -3.76 5.45
N PHE A 841 -0.26 -4.18 5.43
CA PHE A 841 -1.42 -3.30 5.31
C PHE A 841 -2.01 -2.91 6.66
N ASP A 842 -1.59 -3.55 7.75
CA ASP A 842 -2.22 -3.47 9.08
C ASP A 842 -1.67 -2.35 9.97
#